data_AF-A0A8H3ZFP0-F1
#
_entry.id   AF-A0A8H3ZFP0-F1
#
_cell.length_a   1.000
_cell.length_b   1.000
_cell.length_c   1.000
_cell.angle_alpha   90.00
_cell.angle_beta   90.00
_cell.angle_gamma   90.00
#
_symmetry.space_group_name_H-M   'P 1'
#
loop_
_entity.id
_entity.type
_entity.pdbx_description
1 polymer ?
#
loop_
_entity_poly.entity_id
_entity_poly.type
_entity_poly.pdbx_seq_one_letter_code
_entity_poly.pdbx_strand_id
1 'polypeptide(L)'
;MQLPALVSSFSLLGAALAVSEHTQPLEDRAATATVVLDTATVIGNVMNNVESFGGIPYAKPPTGSLRLKPPVRLTDNIGTFDATGPAGACPQMVASSASTNALIDILGDIANLPFIQTATGQSEDCLTITVARPQGTTADAKLPVLYWIFGGGFELGWSSMYDGTGLVQHGVDISKPFVFVAVNYRVAGFGFLPGKEILADGSANLGLLDQRMGLEWVADNIAAFGGDPDKVTIWGESAGAISVFDQMALYGGDNKYKGKPLFRGAIMNSGSITPTDPVDCPKGQAIYDTVVKNAGCAGKADTLACLREVDYTTFLNAATSVPGILSYNSLALSYLPRPDGTALPASPDVLAKEGRYAAVPMIIGDQEDEGTLFGLFQANLTTTDKFVQYLKDYYFATATTDQIKAYVATYDTGINAIINGSPHRTGLLNEIFPGFKLRAAVLGDLVFTLTRRVFLQLAAVVNPSVPAWSYLASYDYGTPILGTFHGSDLLQVFYGVKDNYAARSIRTYYTNFVYALDPNVGLNGAYPTWAQWGQGQNMMQFFANSASTLKDDFRKSSSDWILNNAGTSRHNFPHPRSKTIVGRMSDPFVLRWGIMATGAMSEYFCKDLLTHPSTRGVTDISHTIAAVSSSNNPSKAVAFLSRIAHPDPSHINTYGSYQALVDDPAVDIVYITTPHSHHFQNAMLALTAGKHVLCEKALCVTAAQARCLVHTAKEKKLFFMEGVWTRFFPLSRRICEMVSGGEIGTVYRVTADLSRANGDGDDVTGKRLNYEDGHRMVNPDLAGGVLLGLGVYALTWVFQILYHLQPEGEKEAPEVKAAVQKYHTGIDESVAMLLSFPRHGTVGVATASLRVATDSGETGNPAVRIQGSQGEIQVAHPAYKPASFKGESVEEVVECPQPQDWERGWGNGTFWEADESVRCIRDGRLGSGIMPWAESVLVMETMDDVLGGAGIVYPDVISSHEFDPYSPLNTGN
;
A
#
# COMPACT_ATOMS: atom_id res chain seq x y z
N MET A 1 11.18 10.16 27.29
CA MET A 1 12.21 9.24 27.83
C MET A 1 12.01 7.85 27.22
N GLN A 2 12.23 7.72 25.91
CA GLN A 2 11.84 6.55 25.11
C GLN A 2 12.76 6.46 23.89
N LEU A 3 13.96 5.90 24.06
CA LEU A 3 14.88 5.70 22.93
C LEU A 3 15.83 4.47 23.02
N PRO A 4 16.01 3.73 24.15
CA PRO A 4 16.96 2.60 24.13
C PRO A 4 16.36 1.22 23.81
N ALA A 5 15.03 1.07 23.66
CA ALA A 5 14.41 -0.25 23.43
C ALA A 5 14.36 -0.69 21.95
N LEU A 6 14.35 0.24 20.99
CA LEU A 6 14.41 -0.11 19.57
C LEU A 6 15.81 -0.55 19.13
N VAL A 7 16.86 -0.02 19.76
CA VAL A 7 18.24 -0.38 19.45
C VAL A 7 18.56 -1.79 19.94
N SER A 8 17.98 -2.25 21.06
CA SER A 8 18.25 -3.60 21.59
C SER A 8 17.72 -4.76 20.72
N SER A 9 16.71 -4.53 19.89
CA SER A 9 16.18 -5.54 18.96
C SER A 9 16.96 -5.58 17.64
N PHE A 10 17.58 -4.46 17.24
CA PHE A 10 18.48 -4.40 16.08
C PHE A 10 19.94 -4.72 16.42
N SER A 11 20.35 -4.62 17.70
CA SER A 11 21.66 -5.07 18.17
C SER A 11 21.83 -6.59 18.14
N LEU A 12 20.76 -7.37 17.99
CA LEU A 12 20.83 -8.83 17.80
C LEU A 12 21.06 -9.24 16.33
N LEU A 13 20.89 -8.32 15.37
CA LEU A 13 21.38 -8.49 13.99
C LEU A 13 22.80 -7.94 13.78
N GLY A 14 23.30 -7.09 14.68
CA GLY A 14 24.65 -6.51 14.64
C GLY A 14 25.70 -7.22 15.50
N ALA A 15 25.31 -8.12 16.42
CA ALA A 15 26.25 -8.75 17.38
C ALA A 15 26.83 -10.10 16.94
N ALA A 16 27.04 -10.30 15.63
CA ALA A 16 27.89 -11.38 15.10
C ALA A 16 29.10 -10.85 14.31
N LEU A 17 29.36 -9.54 14.33
CA LEU A 17 30.49 -8.91 13.64
C LEU A 17 31.45 -8.26 14.64
N ALA A 18 32.15 -9.09 15.39
CA ALA A 18 33.42 -8.73 16.02
C ALA A 18 34.34 -9.95 15.92
N VAL A 19 34.93 -10.15 14.74
CA VAL A 19 36.11 -11.01 14.61
C VAL A 19 37.23 -10.26 15.32
N SER A 20 37.53 -10.66 16.56
CA SER A 20 38.79 -10.32 17.19
C SER A 20 39.89 -11.01 16.38
N GLU A 21 40.73 -10.23 15.70
CA GLU A 21 42.03 -10.71 15.21
C GLU A 21 42.88 -11.09 16.41
N HIS A 22 42.69 -12.31 16.92
CA HIS A 22 43.70 -12.99 17.69
C HIS A 22 44.59 -13.74 16.71
N THR A 23 45.74 -13.14 16.39
CA THR A 23 46.90 -13.88 15.92
C THR A 23 47.34 -14.83 17.04
N GLN A 24 46.82 -16.06 17.00
CA GLN A 24 47.37 -17.21 17.71
C GLN A 24 47.98 -18.20 16.72
N PRO A 25 48.96 -19.00 17.16
CA PRO A 25 49.95 -19.62 16.30
C PRO A 25 49.40 -20.87 15.61
N LEU A 26 49.67 -21.00 14.30
CA LEU A 26 49.64 -22.23 13.47
C LEU A 26 48.71 -23.35 13.99
N GLU A 27 47.44 -23.32 13.60
CA GLU A 27 46.47 -24.38 13.88
C GLU A 27 46.87 -25.72 13.21
N ASP A 28 46.69 -26.81 13.96
CA ASP A 28 46.55 -28.16 13.43
C ASP A 28 45.53 -28.15 12.27
N ARG A 29 45.84 -28.85 11.16
CA ARG A 29 44.91 -28.98 10.03
C ARG A 29 43.54 -29.44 10.54
N ALA A 30 42.54 -28.57 10.47
CA ALA A 30 41.16 -28.90 10.82
C ALA A 30 40.75 -30.21 10.11
N ALA A 31 40.12 -31.12 10.85
CA ALA A 31 39.67 -32.38 10.30
C ALA A 31 38.66 -32.13 9.17
N THR A 32 38.85 -32.80 8.03
CA THR A 32 37.99 -32.69 6.85
C THR A 32 37.25 -34.00 6.58
N ALA A 33 36.09 -33.90 5.94
CA ALA A 33 35.33 -35.02 5.41
C ALA A 33 35.25 -34.93 3.88
N THR A 34 35.21 -36.06 3.18
CA THR A 34 35.15 -36.07 1.71
C THR A 34 33.98 -36.93 1.24
N VAL A 35 33.18 -36.38 0.33
CA VAL A 35 32.06 -37.08 -0.32
C VAL A 35 32.25 -36.97 -1.84
N VAL A 36 32.12 -38.09 -2.54
CA VAL A 36 32.24 -38.15 -3.99
C VAL A 36 30.85 -38.25 -4.60
N LEU A 37 30.51 -37.28 -5.44
CA LEU A 37 29.30 -37.21 -6.26
C LEU A 37 29.67 -37.41 -7.74
N ASP A 38 28.68 -37.66 -8.58
CA ASP A 38 28.90 -37.75 -10.04
C ASP A 38 29.43 -36.41 -10.61
N THR A 39 28.99 -35.29 -10.03
CA THR A 39 29.32 -33.93 -10.47
C THR A 39 30.52 -33.31 -9.75
N ALA A 40 30.92 -33.80 -8.57
CA ALA A 40 32.00 -33.18 -7.80
C ALA A 40 32.59 -34.11 -6.73
N THR A 41 33.85 -33.89 -6.35
CA THR A 41 34.40 -34.35 -5.06
C THR A 41 34.29 -33.21 -4.05
N VAL A 42 33.45 -33.36 -3.04
CA VAL A 42 33.13 -32.32 -2.06
C VAL A 42 33.95 -32.51 -0.78
N ILE A 43 34.65 -31.48 -0.35
CA ILE A 43 35.43 -31.48 0.90
C ILE A 43 34.68 -30.63 1.94
N GLY A 44 34.21 -31.25 3.01
CA GLY A 44 33.55 -30.58 4.14
C GLY A 44 34.45 -30.46 5.36
N ASN A 45 33.98 -29.75 6.37
CA ASN A 45 34.63 -29.61 7.67
C ASN A 45 34.00 -30.53 8.72
N VAL A 46 34.78 -30.85 9.75
CA VAL A 46 34.33 -31.63 10.92
C VAL A 46 34.44 -30.75 12.16
N MET A 47 33.32 -30.46 12.81
CA MET A 47 33.27 -29.72 14.08
C MET A 47 32.20 -30.30 14.99
N ASN A 48 32.50 -30.41 16.29
CA ASN A 48 31.55 -30.84 17.33
C ASN A 48 30.76 -32.12 16.98
N ASN A 49 31.44 -33.16 16.47
CA ASN A 49 30.83 -34.42 16.03
C ASN A 49 29.81 -34.31 14.89
N VAL A 50 29.84 -33.22 14.13
CA VAL A 50 29.05 -33.01 12.92
C VAL A 50 29.99 -32.74 11.74
N GLU A 51 29.69 -33.38 10.61
CA GLU A 51 30.31 -33.10 9.32
C GLU A 51 29.40 -32.15 8.54
N SER A 52 29.95 -31.00 8.11
CA SER A 52 29.22 -29.99 7.35
C SER A 52 29.86 -29.73 6.00
N PHE A 53 29.01 -29.53 4.99
CA PHE A 53 29.37 -29.29 3.60
C PHE A 53 28.55 -28.09 3.11
N GLY A 54 29.13 -26.89 3.15
CA GLY A 54 28.48 -25.65 2.77
C GLY A 54 28.57 -25.33 1.28
N GLY A 55 27.49 -24.78 0.72
CA GLY A 55 27.55 -24.08 -0.57
C GLY A 55 27.72 -24.95 -1.81
N ILE A 56 27.34 -26.22 -1.78
CA ILE A 56 27.50 -27.14 -2.92
C ILE A 56 26.58 -26.68 -4.08
N PRO A 57 27.08 -26.42 -5.30
CA PRO A 57 26.22 -26.02 -6.41
C PRO A 57 25.27 -27.16 -6.83
N TYR A 58 23.97 -26.90 -6.85
CA TYR A 58 22.97 -27.87 -7.34
C TYR A 58 22.46 -27.54 -8.76
N ALA A 59 22.68 -26.31 -9.22
CA ALA A 59 22.29 -25.81 -10.54
C ALA A 59 23.42 -24.99 -11.16
N LYS A 60 23.31 -24.68 -12.45
CA LYS A 60 24.15 -23.68 -13.11
C LYS A 60 23.87 -22.29 -12.51
N PRO A 61 24.88 -21.42 -12.43
CA PRO A 61 24.70 -20.04 -11.99
C PRO A 61 23.59 -19.35 -12.81
N PRO A 62 22.56 -18.76 -12.18
CA PRO A 62 21.48 -18.08 -12.89
C PRO A 62 21.88 -16.64 -13.29
N THR A 63 23.05 -16.50 -13.93
CA THR A 63 23.65 -15.22 -14.33
C THR A 63 23.53 -15.00 -15.83
N GLY A 64 23.71 -13.75 -16.27
CA GLY A 64 23.68 -13.38 -17.70
C GLY A 64 22.38 -13.83 -18.37
N SER A 65 22.47 -14.65 -19.41
CA SER A 65 21.28 -15.14 -20.13
C SER A 65 20.39 -16.09 -19.30
N LEU A 66 20.89 -16.61 -18.16
CA LEU A 66 20.12 -17.42 -17.22
C LEU A 66 19.50 -16.59 -16.08
N ARG A 67 19.77 -15.28 -16.02
CA ARG A 67 19.02 -14.37 -15.15
C ARG A 67 17.54 -14.42 -15.53
N LEU A 68 16.66 -14.45 -14.52
CA LEU A 68 15.21 -14.52 -14.71
C LEU A 68 14.79 -15.69 -15.62
N LYS A 69 15.43 -16.86 -15.43
CA LYS A 69 15.06 -18.13 -16.08
C LYS A 69 14.93 -19.26 -15.06
N PRO A 70 14.15 -20.32 -15.35
CA PRO A 70 14.15 -21.55 -14.57
C PRO A 70 15.57 -22.07 -14.34
N PRO A 71 15.88 -22.63 -13.16
CA PRO A 71 17.20 -23.16 -12.86
C PRO A 71 17.55 -24.29 -13.84
N VAL A 72 18.82 -24.39 -14.19
CA VAL A 72 19.32 -25.41 -15.11
C VAL A 72 20.20 -26.38 -14.34
N ARG A 73 19.89 -27.66 -14.41
CA ARG A 73 20.62 -28.72 -13.71
C ARG A 73 22.10 -28.70 -14.07
N LEU A 74 22.96 -28.81 -13.05
CA LEU A 74 24.38 -29.02 -13.23
C LEU A 74 24.63 -30.48 -13.64
N THR A 75 25.22 -30.69 -14.82
CA THR A 75 25.54 -32.03 -15.37
C THR A 75 27.04 -32.21 -15.62
N ASP A 76 27.78 -31.10 -15.67
CA ASP A 76 29.22 -31.09 -15.84
C ASP A 76 29.90 -31.42 -14.51
N ASN A 77 31.02 -32.15 -14.59
CA ASN A 77 31.84 -32.40 -13.41
C ASN A 77 32.69 -31.15 -13.11
N ILE A 78 32.51 -30.57 -11.92
CA ILE A 78 33.19 -29.33 -11.48
C ILE A 78 34.50 -29.62 -10.72
N GLY A 79 34.95 -30.87 -10.68
CA GLY A 79 36.19 -31.28 -10.02
C GLY A 79 36.04 -31.35 -8.50
N THR A 80 37.06 -30.87 -7.79
CA THR A 80 37.03 -30.80 -6.32
C THR A 80 36.42 -29.48 -5.88
N PHE A 81 35.38 -29.54 -5.05
CA PHE A 81 34.71 -28.37 -4.48
C PHE A 81 35.02 -28.30 -2.97
N ASP A 82 35.53 -27.15 -2.54
CA ASP A 82 35.77 -26.86 -1.12
C ASP A 82 34.48 -26.33 -0.48
N ALA A 83 33.83 -27.18 0.31
CA ALA A 83 32.60 -26.90 1.04
C ALA A 83 32.86 -26.68 2.53
N THR A 84 34.08 -26.29 2.93
CA THR A 84 34.43 -26.00 4.33
C THR A 84 33.95 -24.63 4.80
N GLY A 85 33.67 -23.71 3.87
CA GLY A 85 33.15 -22.36 4.14
C GLY A 85 31.62 -22.27 4.14
N PRO A 86 31.07 -21.11 4.56
CA PRO A 86 29.63 -20.84 4.47
C PRO A 86 29.17 -20.67 3.01
N ALA A 87 27.90 -20.96 2.75
CA ALA A 87 27.24 -20.68 1.48
C ALA A 87 26.97 -19.18 1.33
N GLY A 88 27.26 -18.62 0.15
CA GLY A 88 26.90 -17.25 -0.20
C GLY A 88 25.38 -17.04 -0.28
N ALA A 89 24.93 -15.80 -0.10
CA ALA A 89 23.51 -15.45 -0.20
C ALA A 89 23.09 -15.20 -1.65
N CYS A 90 21.83 -15.51 -1.99
CA CYS A 90 21.20 -14.92 -3.17
C CYS A 90 21.03 -13.40 -2.99
N PRO A 91 20.75 -12.62 -4.05
CA PRO A 91 20.50 -11.19 -3.90
C PRO A 91 19.30 -10.95 -2.97
N GLN A 92 19.40 -9.94 -2.10
CA GLN A 92 18.57 -9.74 -0.91
C GLN A 92 17.88 -8.38 -0.99
N MET A 93 16.66 -8.30 -0.49
CA MET A 93 15.92 -7.06 -0.31
C MET A 93 15.78 -6.76 1.19
N VAL A 94 16.86 -6.30 1.82
CA VAL A 94 16.92 -6.02 3.27
C VAL A 94 16.19 -4.74 3.64
N ALA A 95 16.22 -3.74 2.76
CA ALA A 95 15.39 -2.54 2.86
C ALA A 95 15.02 -2.06 1.45
N SER A 96 13.87 -1.41 1.35
CA SER A 96 13.28 -0.93 0.11
C SER A 96 13.56 0.56 -0.05
N SER A 97 14.02 1.00 -1.23
CA SER A 97 14.17 2.43 -1.52
C SER A 97 12.82 3.17 -1.68
N ALA A 98 11.70 2.45 -1.57
CA ALA A 98 10.34 2.99 -1.52
C ALA A 98 9.79 3.05 -0.09
N SER A 99 10.60 2.71 0.93
CA SER A 99 10.22 2.94 2.32
C SER A 99 10.21 4.44 2.59
N THR A 100 9.23 4.94 3.33
CA THR A 100 9.15 6.36 3.73
C THR A 100 9.84 6.61 5.07
N ASN A 101 10.60 5.63 5.57
CA ASN A 101 11.26 5.71 6.86
C ASN A 101 12.77 5.89 6.64
N ALA A 102 13.24 7.12 6.83
CA ALA A 102 14.62 7.51 6.60
C ALA A 102 15.66 6.63 7.33
N LEU A 103 15.31 6.02 8.47
CA LEU A 103 16.20 5.09 9.18
C LEU A 103 16.32 3.72 8.50
N ILE A 104 15.27 3.26 7.82
CA ILE A 104 15.25 1.98 7.09
C ILE A 104 15.90 2.16 5.71
N ASP A 105 15.69 3.30 5.05
CA ASP A 105 16.37 3.64 3.78
C ASP A 105 17.88 3.68 3.95
N ILE A 106 18.37 4.35 5.02
CA ILE A 106 19.81 4.39 5.35
C ILE A 106 20.35 2.97 5.63
N LEU A 107 19.59 2.09 6.28
CA LEU A 107 20.00 0.69 6.50
C LEU A 107 20.01 -0.13 5.20
N GLY A 108 19.09 0.13 4.27
CA GLY A 108 19.06 -0.49 2.94
C GLY A 108 20.23 -0.07 2.07
N ASP A 109 20.53 1.22 2.03
CA ASP A 109 21.68 1.77 1.32
C ASP A 109 23.00 1.21 1.89
N ILE A 110 23.10 1.07 3.22
CA ILE A 110 24.26 0.45 3.88
C ILE A 110 24.37 -1.05 3.58
N ALA A 111 23.25 -1.79 3.59
CA ALA A 111 23.23 -3.23 3.28
C ALA A 111 23.61 -3.51 1.82
N ASN A 112 23.30 -2.59 0.90
CA ASN A 112 23.65 -2.66 -0.51
C ASN A 112 25.07 -2.16 -0.84
N LEU A 113 25.83 -1.69 0.15
CA LEU A 113 27.23 -1.30 -0.08
C LEU A 113 28.07 -2.53 -0.49
N PRO A 114 28.97 -2.40 -1.49
CA PRO A 114 29.81 -3.51 -1.97
C PRO A 114 30.58 -4.25 -0.86
N PHE A 115 30.95 -3.56 0.22
CA PHE A 115 31.64 -4.16 1.37
C PHE A 115 30.74 -5.13 2.16
N ILE A 116 29.47 -4.80 2.39
CA ILE A 116 28.53 -5.68 3.11
C ILE A 116 28.12 -6.87 2.24
N GLN A 117 27.93 -6.66 0.94
CA GLN A 117 27.69 -7.74 -0.03
C GLN A 117 28.87 -8.72 -0.11
N THR A 118 30.10 -8.20 -0.05
CA THR A 118 31.32 -9.01 0.00
C THR A 118 31.42 -9.80 1.31
N ALA A 119 31.02 -9.22 2.44
CA ALA A 119 31.02 -9.90 3.74
C ALA A 119 29.98 -11.02 3.86
N THR A 120 28.84 -10.92 3.17
CA THR A 120 27.79 -11.96 3.13
C THR A 120 27.91 -12.92 1.95
N GLY A 121 28.87 -12.70 1.05
CA GLY A 121 29.04 -13.49 -0.18
C GLY A 121 27.84 -13.40 -1.12
N GLN A 122 27.14 -12.27 -1.13
CA GLN A 122 25.92 -12.08 -1.92
C GLN A 122 26.24 -12.06 -3.43
N SER A 123 25.57 -12.92 -4.20
CA SER A 123 25.79 -13.05 -5.64
C SER A 123 24.54 -13.62 -6.33
N GLU A 124 24.39 -13.38 -7.64
CA GLU A 124 23.44 -14.14 -8.45
C GLU A 124 23.83 -15.62 -8.58
N ASP A 125 25.13 -15.93 -8.49
CA ASP A 125 25.62 -17.30 -8.41
C ASP A 125 25.43 -17.85 -6.98
N CYS A 126 24.18 -18.21 -6.67
CA CYS A 126 23.75 -18.56 -5.31
C CYS A 126 22.96 -19.87 -5.21
N LEU A 127 22.77 -20.61 -6.31
CA LEU A 127 21.98 -21.85 -6.33
C LEU A 127 22.76 -23.03 -5.74
N THR A 128 22.93 -22.96 -4.43
CA THR A 128 23.75 -23.85 -3.63
C THR A 128 22.96 -24.55 -2.53
N ILE A 129 23.47 -25.68 -2.05
CA ILE A 129 22.87 -26.47 -0.97
C ILE A 129 23.91 -26.75 0.11
N THR A 130 23.47 -26.73 1.36
CA THR A 130 24.29 -27.05 2.52
C THR A 130 23.82 -28.36 3.13
N VAL A 131 24.75 -29.27 3.46
CA VAL A 131 24.45 -30.56 4.09
C VAL A 131 25.19 -30.65 5.42
N ALA A 132 24.51 -31.09 6.47
CA ALA A 132 25.11 -31.41 7.76
C ALA A 132 24.67 -32.82 8.22
N ARG A 133 25.60 -33.60 8.75
CA ARG A 133 25.35 -34.98 9.18
C ARG A 133 26.19 -35.37 10.40
N PRO A 134 25.80 -36.39 11.17
CA PRO A 134 26.64 -36.90 12.26
C PRO A 134 28.01 -37.35 11.76
N GLN A 135 29.06 -37.07 12.52
CA GLN A 135 30.42 -37.51 12.19
C GLN A 135 30.48 -39.04 12.06
N GLY A 136 31.20 -39.50 11.03
CA GLY A 136 31.36 -40.92 10.73
C GLY A 136 30.20 -41.53 9.94
N THR A 137 29.23 -40.73 9.51
CA THR A 137 28.15 -41.20 8.63
C THR A 137 28.71 -41.65 7.28
N THR A 138 28.38 -42.87 6.86
CA THR A 138 28.78 -43.46 5.58
C THR A 138 27.62 -43.47 4.58
N ALA A 139 27.91 -43.70 3.29
CA ALA A 139 26.90 -43.71 2.22
C ALA A 139 25.80 -44.78 2.40
N ASP A 140 26.04 -45.84 3.16
CA ASP A 140 25.09 -46.92 3.44
C ASP A 140 24.18 -46.67 4.67
N ALA A 141 24.37 -45.58 5.40
CA ALA A 141 23.68 -45.30 6.66
C ALA A 141 22.14 -45.14 6.54
N LYS A 142 21.66 -44.64 5.39
CA LYS A 142 20.22 -44.44 5.09
C LYS A 142 19.45 -43.69 6.19
N LEU A 143 20.02 -42.59 6.65
CA LEU A 143 19.41 -41.71 7.64
C LEU A 143 18.25 -40.92 7.03
N PRO A 144 17.16 -40.66 7.77
CA PRO A 144 16.14 -39.69 7.33
C PRO A 144 16.75 -38.33 7.00
N VAL A 145 16.10 -37.58 6.10
CA VAL A 145 16.57 -36.27 5.64
C VAL A 145 15.59 -35.20 6.09
N LEU A 146 16.07 -34.19 6.79
CA LEU A 146 15.32 -32.97 7.10
C LEU A 146 15.75 -31.86 6.15
N TYR A 147 14.88 -31.49 5.22
CA TYR A 147 15.13 -30.51 4.18
C TYR A 147 14.52 -29.16 4.55
N TRP A 148 15.38 -28.19 4.88
CA TRP A 148 15.03 -26.87 5.33
C TRP A 148 14.91 -25.86 4.18
N ILE A 149 13.79 -25.15 4.17
CA ILE A 149 13.50 -24.01 3.31
C ILE A 149 13.36 -22.79 4.21
N PHE A 150 14.26 -21.81 4.07
CA PHE A 150 14.25 -20.63 4.92
C PHE A 150 13.10 -19.66 4.63
N GLY A 151 12.70 -18.92 5.66
CA GLY A 151 11.78 -17.80 5.58
C GLY A 151 12.47 -16.45 5.39
N GLY A 152 11.70 -15.42 5.05
CA GLY A 152 12.18 -14.06 4.81
C GLY A 152 11.28 -13.24 3.89
N GLY A 153 9.97 -13.46 3.98
CA GLY A 153 8.98 -12.73 3.16
C GLY A 153 9.13 -12.92 1.65
N PHE A 154 9.80 -13.98 1.19
CA PHE A 154 10.23 -14.17 -0.21
C PHE A 154 11.14 -13.06 -0.75
N GLU A 155 11.69 -12.21 0.12
CA GLU A 155 12.46 -11.01 -0.23
C GLU A 155 13.92 -11.12 0.24
N LEU A 156 14.19 -11.92 1.26
CA LEU A 156 15.51 -12.12 1.86
C LEU A 156 15.65 -13.52 2.49
N GLY A 157 16.84 -13.81 3.02
CA GLY A 157 17.24 -15.08 3.62
C GLY A 157 18.26 -15.85 2.76
N TRP A 158 19.07 -16.69 3.42
CA TRP A 158 19.95 -17.68 2.78
C TRP A 158 20.27 -18.82 3.75
N SER A 159 20.74 -19.96 3.21
CA SER A 159 20.93 -21.20 3.97
C SER A 159 21.92 -21.07 5.12
N SER A 160 22.97 -20.24 4.99
CA SER A 160 24.00 -20.10 6.03
C SER A 160 23.60 -19.27 7.23
N MET A 161 22.44 -18.61 7.19
CA MET A 161 21.84 -18.10 8.44
C MET A 161 21.47 -19.27 9.37
N TYR A 162 21.10 -20.43 8.81
CA TYR A 162 20.44 -21.52 9.51
C TYR A 162 21.37 -22.71 9.72
N ASP A 163 22.25 -22.61 10.72
CA ASP A 163 23.13 -23.72 11.10
C ASP A 163 22.35 -24.88 11.77
N GLY A 164 22.26 -26.00 11.05
CA GLY A 164 21.57 -27.22 11.50
C GLY A 164 22.37 -28.11 12.46
N THR A 165 23.64 -27.80 12.77
CA THR A 165 24.51 -28.66 13.61
C THR A 165 23.87 -29.01 14.96
N GLY A 166 23.27 -28.03 15.65
CA GLY A 166 22.60 -28.24 16.93
C GLY A 166 21.36 -29.14 16.85
N LEU A 167 20.66 -29.14 15.71
CA LEU A 167 19.53 -30.04 15.46
C LEU A 167 19.99 -31.47 15.17
N VAL A 168 21.06 -31.62 14.36
CA VAL A 168 21.68 -32.93 14.09
C VAL A 168 22.19 -33.55 15.39
N GLN A 169 22.88 -32.76 16.23
CA GLN A 169 23.36 -33.22 17.52
C GLN A 169 22.22 -33.65 18.45
N HIS A 170 21.13 -32.87 18.53
CA HIS A 170 19.94 -33.27 19.29
C HIS A 170 19.39 -34.62 18.82
N GLY A 171 19.34 -34.84 17.50
CA GLY A 171 18.95 -36.12 16.92
C GLY A 171 19.84 -37.27 17.37
N VAL A 172 21.16 -37.08 17.39
CA VAL A 172 22.12 -38.07 17.93
C VAL A 172 21.84 -38.34 19.40
N ASP A 173 21.64 -37.30 20.21
CA ASP A 173 21.45 -37.41 21.67
C ASP A 173 20.21 -38.24 22.04
N ILE A 174 19.14 -38.15 21.22
CA ILE A 174 17.92 -38.95 21.41
C ILE A 174 17.90 -40.24 20.58
N SER A 175 19.07 -40.69 20.08
CA SER A 175 19.23 -41.92 19.28
C SER A 175 18.40 -41.96 18.00
N LYS A 176 18.23 -40.80 17.37
CA LYS A 176 17.53 -40.58 16.10
C LYS A 176 18.34 -39.64 15.19
N PRO A 177 19.55 -40.03 14.75
CA PRO A 177 20.41 -39.22 13.87
C PRO A 177 19.77 -38.96 12.49
N PHE A 178 19.84 -37.75 11.95
CA PHE A 178 19.33 -37.47 10.59
C PHE A 178 20.33 -36.61 9.82
N VAL A 179 20.15 -36.54 8.50
CA VAL A 179 20.89 -35.60 7.65
C VAL A 179 20.07 -34.33 7.52
N PHE A 180 20.66 -33.20 7.86
CA PHE A 180 20.07 -31.89 7.65
C PHE A 180 20.53 -31.34 6.30
N VAL A 181 19.61 -30.76 5.55
CA VAL A 181 19.88 -30.15 4.24
C VAL A 181 19.21 -28.79 4.20
N ALA A 182 19.94 -27.73 3.84
CA ALA A 182 19.38 -26.39 3.66
C ALA A 182 19.63 -25.89 2.24
N VAL A 183 18.58 -25.43 1.57
CA VAL A 183 18.64 -24.99 0.16
C VAL A 183 18.67 -23.46 0.06
N ASN A 184 19.57 -22.92 -0.77
CA ASN A 184 19.42 -21.57 -1.29
C ASN A 184 18.43 -21.53 -2.44
N TYR A 185 17.57 -20.52 -2.47
CA TYR A 185 16.67 -20.24 -3.59
C TYR A 185 16.63 -18.73 -3.85
N ARG A 186 16.40 -18.32 -5.10
CA ARG A 186 16.29 -16.90 -5.44
C ARG A 186 15.07 -16.29 -4.76
N VAL A 187 15.23 -15.06 -4.26
CA VAL A 187 14.21 -14.25 -3.59
C VAL A 187 14.04 -12.91 -4.31
N ALA A 188 13.11 -12.08 -3.84
CA ALA A 188 12.75 -10.77 -4.38
C ALA A 188 12.50 -10.82 -5.90
N GLY A 189 12.88 -9.76 -6.63
CA GLY A 189 12.77 -9.70 -8.08
C GLY A 189 13.66 -10.70 -8.83
N PHE A 190 14.57 -11.42 -8.17
CA PHE A 190 15.36 -12.47 -8.82
C PHE A 190 14.63 -13.82 -8.86
N GLY A 191 13.75 -14.06 -7.88
CA GLY A 191 13.02 -15.33 -7.72
C GLY A 191 11.54 -15.26 -8.03
N PHE A 192 10.91 -14.09 -7.85
CA PHE A 192 9.46 -13.94 -7.82
C PHE A 192 8.96 -12.71 -8.57
N LEU A 193 9.72 -12.20 -9.54
CA LEU A 193 9.27 -11.10 -10.40
C LEU A 193 7.97 -11.50 -11.12
N PRO A 194 6.86 -10.77 -10.93
CA PRO A 194 5.59 -11.04 -11.61
C PRO A 194 5.54 -10.39 -13.00
N GLY A 195 4.39 -10.45 -13.67
CA GLY A 195 4.13 -9.75 -14.94
C GLY A 195 3.84 -10.69 -16.11
N LYS A 196 3.13 -10.16 -17.12
CA LYS A 196 2.75 -10.92 -18.32
C LYS A 196 3.97 -11.33 -19.16
N GLU A 197 5.04 -10.54 -19.16
CA GLU A 197 6.30 -10.86 -19.83
C GLU A 197 6.96 -12.10 -19.20
N ILE A 198 6.96 -12.16 -17.87
CA ILE A 198 7.47 -13.31 -17.12
C ILE A 198 6.61 -14.56 -17.37
N LEU A 199 5.28 -14.41 -17.38
CA LEU A 199 4.36 -15.50 -17.67
C LEU A 199 4.56 -16.05 -19.09
N ALA A 200 4.62 -15.17 -20.09
CA ALA A 200 4.79 -15.55 -21.49
C ALA A 200 6.12 -16.26 -21.76
N ASP A 201 7.18 -15.89 -21.03
CA ASP A 201 8.51 -16.49 -21.13
C ASP A 201 8.63 -17.83 -20.36
N GLY A 202 7.64 -18.19 -19.53
CA GLY A 202 7.66 -19.38 -18.69
C GLY A 202 8.61 -19.28 -17.50
N SER A 203 8.82 -18.07 -16.99
CA SER A 203 9.80 -17.75 -15.94
C SER A 203 9.16 -17.30 -14.63
N ALA A 204 7.92 -17.68 -14.37
CA ALA A 204 7.24 -17.42 -13.11
C ALA A 204 7.79 -18.32 -11.98
N ASN A 205 7.66 -17.87 -10.73
CA ASN A 205 7.93 -18.66 -9.52
C ASN A 205 9.32 -19.32 -9.48
N LEU A 206 10.35 -18.63 -9.99
CA LEU A 206 11.71 -19.19 -10.10
C LEU A 206 12.26 -19.67 -8.75
N GLY A 207 11.97 -18.96 -7.66
CA GLY A 207 12.36 -19.39 -6.32
C GLY A 207 11.75 -20.74 -5.91
N LEU A 208 10.51 -21.04 -6.32
CA LEU A 208 9.91 -22.37 -6.09
C LEU A 208 10.57 -23.45 -6.96
N LEU A 209 10.96 -23.10 -8.19
CA LEU A 209 11.67 -24.01 -9.09
C LEU A 209 13.10 -24.30 -8.61
N ASP A 210 13.75 -23.33 -7.99
CA ASP A 210 15.05 -23.47 -7.35
C ASP A 210 14.97 -24.47 -6.18
N GLN A 211 13.99 -24.29 -5.29
CA GLN A 211 13.71 -25.23 -4.20
C GLN A 211 13.39 -26.64 -4.72
N ARG A 212 12.61 -26.74 -5.79
CA ARG A 212 12.27 -28.02 -6.44
C ARG A 212 13.52 -28.69 -7.03
N MET A 213 14.40 -27.93 -7.66
CA MET A 213 15.67 -28.45 -8.18
C MET A 213 16.61 -28.91 -7.05
N GLY A 214 16.63 -28.20 -5.92
CA GLY A 214 17.32 -28.66 -4.72
C GLY A 214 16.80 -30.00 -4.19
N LEU A 215 15.47 -30.21 -4.18
CA LEU A 215 14.87 -31.50 -3.84
C LEU A 215 15.24 -32.61 -4.83
N GLU A 216 15.25 -32.31 -6.13
CA GLU A 216 15.70 -33.27 -7.13
C GLU A 216 17.20 -33.58 -7.01
N TRP A 217 18.02 -32.60 -6.63
CA TRP A 217 19.43 -32.83 -6.30
C TRP A 217 19.57 -33.74 -5.08
N VAL A 218 18.77 -33.55 -4.03
CA VAL A 218 18.73 -34.45 -2.87
C VAL A 218 18.35 -35.86 -3.29
N ALA A 219 17.32 -36.02 -4.13
CA ALA A 219 16.91 -37.33 -4.62
C ALA A 219 18.03 -38.08 -5.36
N ASP A 220 18.88 -37.36 -6.10
CA ASP A 220 19.98 -37.94 -6.86
C ASP A 220 21.27 -38.15 -6.03
N ASN A 221 21.54 -37.28 -5.05
CA ASN A 221 22.88 -37.18 -4.44
C ASN A 221 22.93 -37.50 -2.94
N ILE A 222 21.82 -37.39 -2.19
CA ILE A 222 21.89 -37.44 -0.72
C ILE A 222 22.34 -38.80 -0.16
N ALA A 223 22.18 -39.86 -0.95
CA ALA A 223 22.69 -41.19 -0.61
C ALA A 223 24.21 -41.22 -0.42
N ALA A 224 24.97 -40.44 -1.20
CA ALA A 224 26.42 -40.33 -1.01
C ALA A 224 26.79 -39.67 0.33
N PHE A 225 25.90 -38.83 0.85
CA PHE A 225 26.01 -38.24 2.18
C PHE A 225 25.46 -39.15 3.30
N GLY A 226 24.93 -40.33 2.97
CA GLY A 226 24.34 -41.28 3.92
C GLY A 226 22.87 -41.03 4.24
N GLY A 227 22.22 -40.09 3.55
CA GLY A 227 20.79 -39.86 3.65
C GLY A 227 19.96 -40.86 2.83
N ASP A 228 18.74 -41.10 3.25
CA ASP A 228 17.75 -41.93 2.54
C ASP A 228 16.84 -41.01 1.70
N PRO A 229 16.96 -40.98 0.36
CA PRO A 229 16.13 -40.13 -0.49
C PRO A 229 14.65 -40.51 -0.44
N ASP A 230 14.30 -41.72 0.02
CA ASP A 230 12.90 -42.13 0.20
C ASP A 230 12.33 -41.66 1.57
N LYS A 231 13.14 -40.98 2.41
CA LYS A 231 12.77 -40.48 3.74
C LYS A 231 13.04 -38.99 3.95
N VAL A 232 12.72 -38.18 2.95
CA VAL A 232 12.81 -36.72 3.03
C VAL A 232 11.56 -36.12 3.69
N THR A 233 11.76 -35.31 4.73
CA THR A 233 10.75 -34.43 5.32
C THR A 233 11.15 -32.99 5.01
N ILE A 234 10.27 -32.23 4.37
CA ILE A 234 10.47 -30.80 4.11
C ILE A 234 9.99 -29.98 5.30
N TRP A 235 10.73 -28.95 5.66
CA TRP A 235 10.44 -28.05 6.77
C TRP A 235 10.76 -26.61 6.39
N GLY A 236 9.90 -25.68 6.75
CA GLY A 236 10.18 -24.27 6.62
C GLY A 236 9.42 -23.43 7.64
N GLU A 237 9.85 -22.19 7.76
CA GLU A 237 9.25 -21.16 8.61
C GLU A 237 8.86 -19.94 7.76
N SER A 238 7.73 -19.28 8.07
CA SER A 238 7.26 -18.09 7.35
C SER A 238 7.07 -18.36 5.84
N ALA A 239 7.72 -17.58 4.98
CA ALA A 239 7.79 -17.81 3.53
C ALA A 239 8.30 -19.22 3.17
N GLY A 240 9.15 -19.82 4.01
CA GLY A 240 9.58 -21.21 3.87
C GLY A 240 8.48 -22.22 4.19
N ALA A 241 7.60 -21.93 5.16
CA ALA A 241 6.44 -22.77 5.45
C ALA A 241 5.37 -22.67 4.36
N ILE A 242 5.14 -21.47 3.82
CA ILE A 242 4.32 -21.28 2.61
C ILE A 242 4.94 -22.06 1.45
N SER A 243 6.26 -21.96 1.26
CA SER A 243 6.99 -22.75 0.24
C SER A 243 6.84 -24.26 0.45
N VAL A 244 6.80 -24.76 1.69
CA VAL A 244 6.54 -26.18 1.97
C VAL A 244 5.18 -26.60 1.42
N PHE A 245 4.12 -25.81 1.67
CA PHE A 245 2.82 -26.05 1.05
C PHE A 245 2.90 -25.95 -0.48
N ASP A 246 3.59 -24.94 -1.02
CA ASP A 246 3.70 -24.77 -2.47
C ASP A 246 4.46 -25.92 -3.13
N GLN A 247 5.48 -26.53 -2.48
CA GLN A 247 6.12 -27.75 -2.96
C GLN A 247 5.17 -28.95 -2.93
N MET A 248 4.24 -29.02 -1.96
CA MET A 248 3.13 -29.97 -1.97
C MET A 248 2.18 -29.69 -3.14
N ALA A 249 1.91 -28.43 -3.48
CA ALA A 249 0.94 -28.03 -4.51
C ALA A 249 1.52 -27.98 -5.94
N LEU A 250 2.84 -27.91 -6.08
CA LEU A 250 3.55 -27.75 -7.35
C LEU A 250 3.14 -28.84 -8.34
N TYR A 251 2.94 -28.44 -9.60
CA TYR A 251 2.43 -29.28 -10.68
C TYR A 251 1.12 -29.99 -10.33
N GLY A 252 0.27 -29.35 -9.53
CA GLY A 252 -1.03 -29.87 -9.11
C GLY A 252 -0.94 -31.05 -8.13
N GLY A 253 0.17 -31.16 -7.40
CA GLY A 253 0.41 -32.23 -6.43
C GLY A 253 1.31 -33.35 -6.91
N ASP A 254 1.88 -33.26 -8.11
CA ASP A 254 2.89 -34.23 -8.55
C ASP A 254 4.26 -33.92 -7.94
N ASN A 255 4.51 -34.49 -6.77
CA ASN A 255 5.80 -34.41 -6.11
C ASN A 255 6.80 -35.49 -6.57
N LYS A 256 6.56 -36.18 -7.69
CA LYS A 256 7.45 -37.25 -8.14
C LYS A 256 8.58 -36.74 -9.03
N TYR A 257 9.73 -37.39 -8.90
CA TYR A 257 10.87 -37.27 -9.78
C TYR A 257 11.44 -38.67 -10.05
N LYS A 258 11.70 -39.01 -11.31
CA LYS A 258 12.09 -40.38 -11.72
C LYS A 258 11.15 -41.47 -11.15
N GLY A 259 9.86 -41.17 -11.04
CA GLY A 259 8.82 -42.09 -10.54
C GLY A 259 8.71 -42.20 -9.01
N LYS A 260 9.54 -41.52 -8.23
CA LYS A 260 9.55 -41.55 -6.77
C LYS A 260 9.15 -40.20 -6.16
N PRO A 261 8.41 -40.16 -5.03
CA PRO A 261 8.13 -38.91 -4.32
C PRO A 261 9.43 -38.24 -3.85
N LEU A 262 9.52 -36.93 -4.00
CA LEU A 262 10.65 -36.12 -3.53
C LEU A 262 10.65 -35.92 -2.01
N PHE A 263 9.48 -36.06 -1.37
CA PHE A 263 9.32 -35.98 0.08
C PHE A 263 8.11 -36.78 0.54
N ARG A 264 8.12 -37.15 1.83
CA ARG A 264 7.11 -37.99 2.48
C ARG A 264 6.45 -37.37 3.71
N GLY A 265 6.91 -36.20 4.14
CA GLY A 265 6.38 -35.48 5.30
C GLY A 265 6.67 -33.99 5.21
N ALA A 266 5.83 -33.18 5.87
CA ALA A 266 5.93 -31.72 5.85
C ALA A 266 5.86 -31.12 7.27
N ILE A 267 6.68 -30.12 7.54
CA ILE A 267 6.60 -29.30 8.76
C ILE A 267 6.47 -27.83 8.33
N MET A 268 5.43 -27.16 8.82
CA MET A 268 5.08 -25.79 8.45
C MET A 268 4.99 -24.92 9.72
N ASN A 269 5.99 -24.07 9.92
CA ASN A 269 6.00 -23.10 11.01
C ASN A 269 5.53 -21.74 10.47
N SER A 270 4.36 -21.27 10.91
CA SER A 270 3.86 -19.92 10.60
C SER A 270 3.69 -19.68 9.09
N GLY A 271 2.89 -20.52 8.43
CA GLY A 271 2.57 -20.36 7.00
C GLY A 271 2.05 -21.64 6.36
N SER A 272 1.08 -21.51 5.44
CA SER A 272 0.59 -22.64 4.62
C SER A 272 -0.01 -22.14 3.31
N ILE A 273 -1.33 -22.28 3.12
CA ILE A 273 -2.01 -21.78 1.94
C ILE A 273 -2.00 -20.25 1.98
N THR A 274 -1.50 -19.61 0.92
CA THR A 274 -1.60 -18.15 0.78
C THR A 274 -2.44 -17.84 -0.45
N PRO A 275 -3.69 -17.37 -0.30
CA PRO A 275 -4.51 -16.96 -1.43
C PRO A 275 -3.85 -15.81 -2.20
N THR A 276 -3.56 -16.02 -3.49
CA THR A 276 -2.86 -15.02 -4.32
C THR A 276 -3.48 -14.86 -5.70
N ASP A 277 -3.39 -13.65 -6.25
CA ASP A 277 -3.76 -13.36 -7.64
C ASP A 277 -2.74 -13.96 -8.62
N PRO A 278 -3.15 -14.28 -9.87
CA PRO A 278 -2.26 -14.75 -10.93
C PRO A 278 -1.02 -13.87 -11.13
N VAL A 279 0.04 -14.47 -11.68
CA VAL A 279 1.33 -13.81 -11.87
C VAL A 279 1.25 -12.56 -12.76
N ASP A 280 0.32 -12.53 -13.71
CA ASP A 280 0.06 -11.44 -14.66
C ASP A 280 -1.07 -10.49 -14.23
N CYS A 281 -1.52 -10.56 -12.97
CA CYS A 281 -2.54 -9.65 -12.44
C CYS A 281 -2.05 -8.18 -12.44
N PRO A 282 -2.96 -7.18 -12.38
CA PRO A 282 -2.59 -5.76 -12.40
C PRO A 282 -1.58 -5.37 -11.30
N LYS A 283 -1.70 -5.91 -10.09
CA LYS A 283 -0.73 -5.69 -9.01
C LYS A 283 0.65 -6.24 -9.37
N GLY A 284 0.71 -7.43 -9.95
CA GLY A 284 1.94 -8.04 -10.44
C GLY A 284 2.57 -7.22 -11.56
N GLN A 285 1.77 -6.81 -12.55
CA GLN A 285 2.27 -5.99 -13.66
C GLN A 285 2.86 -4.66 -13.19
N ALA A 286 2.23 -3.99 -12.21
CA ALA A 286 2.76 -2.74 -11.65
C ALA A 286 4.14 -2.90 -11.01
N ILE A 287 4.41 -4.04 -10.36
CA ILE A 287 5.75 -4.38 -9.84
C ILE A 287 6.74 -4.56 -10.99
N TYR A 288 6.40 -5.36 -12.01
CA TYR A 288 7.25 -5.56 -13.18
C TYR A 288 7.60 -4.23 -13.87
N ASP A 289 6.60 -3.40 -14.14
CA ASP A 289 6.78 -2.12 -14.82
C ASP A 289 7.66 -1.16 -14.02
N THR A 290 7.54 -1.19 -12.69
CA THR A 290 8.40 -0.41 -11.78
C THR A 290 9.86 -0.87 -11.86
N VAL A 291 10.12 -2.17 -11.86
CA VAL A 291 11.48 -2.73 -12.02
C VAL A 291 12.04 -2.37 -13.40
N VAL A 292 11.26 -2.55 -14.47
CA VAL A 292 11.66 -2.17 -15.84
C VAL A 292 12.04 -0.69 -15.94
N LYS A 293 11.24 0.19 -15.33
CA LYS A 293 11.51 1.63 -15.30
C LYS A 293 12.81 1.93 -14.57
N ASN A 294 12.99 1.40 -13.35
CA ASN A 294 14.17 1.68 -12.53
C ASN A 294 15.46 1.03 -13.07
N ALA A 295 15.34 -0.04 -13.85
CA ALA A 295 16.47 -0.66 -14.56
C ALA A 295 16.87 0.11 -15.85
N GLY A 296 16.13 1.16 -16.23
CA GLY A 296 16.36 1.88 -17.50
C GLY A 296 15.93 1.10 -18.75
N CYS A 297 15.06 0.10 -18.59
CA CYS A 297 14.56 -0.76 -19.67
C CYS A 297 13.19 -0.31 -20.24
N ALA A 298 12.63 0.80 -19.76
CA ALA A 298 11.36 1.33 -20.27
C ALA A 298 11.43 1.67 -21.77
N GLY A 299 10.38 1.33 -22.52
CA GLY A 299 10.28 1.60 -23.96
C GLY A 299 11.08 0.66 -24.86
N LYS A 300 11.77 -0.36 -24.32
CA LYS A 300 12.39 -1.42 -25.11
C LYS A 300 11.33 -2.36 -25.71
N ALA A 301 11.60 -2.90 -26.89
CA ALA A 301 10.70 -3.84 -27.56
C ALA A 301 10.57 -5.17 -26.78
N ASP A 302 11.66 -5.62 -26.16
CA ASP A 302 11.68 -6.75 -25.23
C ASP A 302 12.29 -6.27 -23.92
N THR A 303 11.43 -5.94 -22.96
CA THR A 303 11.84 -5.41 -21.66
C THR A 303 12.48 -6.50 -20.80
N LEU A 304 12.05 -7.75 -20.92
CA LEU A 304 12.61 -8.87 -20.17
C LEU A 304 14.03 -9.21 -20.64
N ALA A 305 14.26 -9.21 -21.95
CA ALA A 305 15.61 -9.35 -22.50
C ALA A 305 16.53 -8.22 -22.00
N CYS A 306 16.04 -6.97 -21.98
CA CYS A 306 16.80 -5.85 -21.43
C CYS A 306 17.18 -6.05 -19.96
N LEU A 307 16.25 -6.53 -19.11
CA LEU A 307 16.52 -6.83 -17.70
C LEU A 307 17.62 -7.90 -17.50
N ARG A 308 17.76 -8.83 -18.45
CA ARG A 308 18.83 -9.84 -18.45
C ARG A 308 20.20 -9.26 -18.81
N GLU A 309 20.23 -8.18 -19.58
CA GLU A 309 21.46 -7.56 -20.10
C GLU A 309 22.07 -6.49 -19.18
N VAL A 310 21.26 -5.84 -18.34
CA VAL A 310 21.77 -4.84 -17.39
C VAL A 310 22.76 -5.47 -16.40
N ASP A 311 23.70 -4.69 -15.87
CA ASP A 311 24.63 -5.21 -14.87
C ASP A 311 23.91 -5.59 -13.55
N TYR A 312 24.60 -6.39 -12.73
CA TYR A 312 24.08 -6.89 -11.46
C TYR A 312 23.56 -5.79 -10.54
N THR A 313 24.35 -4.73 -10.33
CA THR A 313 23.99 -3.65 -9.38
C THR A 313 22.78 -2.87 -9.88
N THR A 314 22.72 -2.59 -11.19
CA THR A 314 21.55 -1.94 -11.80
C THR A 314 20.29 -2.79 -11.62
N PHE A 315 20.35 -4.09 -11.89
CA PHE A 315 19.19 -4.96 -11.70
C PHE A 315 18.81 -5.12 -10.23
N LEU A 316 19.78 -5.27 -9.32
CA LEU A 316 19.53 -5.34 -7.88
C LEU A 316 18.76 -4.11 -7.40
N ASN A 317 19.28 -2.91 -7.69
CA ASN A 317 18.64 -1.66 -7.28
C ASN A 317 17.22 -1.52 -7.84
N ALA A 318 17.01 -1.92 -9.10
CA ALA A 318 15.69 -1.91 -9.71
C ALA A 318 14.74 -2.94 -9.08
N ALA A 319 15.21 -4.16 -8.84
CA ALA A 319 14.44 -5.23 -8.22
C ALA A 319 14.06 -4.90 -6.77
N THR A 320 14.86 -4.11 -6.05
CA THR A 320 14.58 -3.70 -4.67
C THR A 320 13.89 -2.33 -4.56
N SER A 321 13.51 -1.71 -5.68
CA SER A 321 12.89 -0.37 -5.69
C SER A 321 11.39 -0.36 -5.36
N VAL A 322 10.81 -1.52 -5.05
CA VAL A 322 9.39 -1.70 -4.74
C VAL A 322 9.18 -1.90 -3.24
N PRO A 323 7.97 -1.73 -2.67
CA PRO A 323 7.76 -1.84 -1.22
C PRO A 323 8.14 -3.22 -0.67
N GLY A 324 8.87 -3.24 0.45
CA GLY A 324 9.26 -4.48 1.15
C GLY A 324 8.40 -4.79 2.37
N ILE A 325 8.62 -5.95 2.99
CA ILE A 325 7.86 -6.46 4.14
C ILE A 325 7.93 -5.55 5.39
N LEU A 326 9.04 -4.83 5.61
CA LEU A 326 9.22 -3.90 6.74
C LEU A 326 8.82 -2.47 6.36
N SER A 327 7.64 -2.32 5.78
CA SER A 327 7.08 -1.03 5.35
C SER A 327 5.61 -0.91 5.72
N TYR A 328 4.99 0.21 5.36
CA TYR A 328 3.53 0.39 5.48
C TYR A 328 2.76 -0.77 4.80
N ASN A 329 3.26 -1.30 3.68
CA ASN A 329 2.66 -2.43 2.98
C ASN A 329 2.66 -3.71 3.82
N SER A 330 3.61 -3.89 4.73
CA SER A 330 3.65 -5.01 5.68
C SER A 330 3.57 -6.36 4.94
N LEU A 331 2.71 -7.29 5.37
CA LEU A 331 2.51 -8.60 4.73
C LEU A 331 1.84 -8.55 3.33
N ALA A 332 1.54 -7.38 2.77
CA ALA A 332 1.04 -7.24 1.41
C ALA A 332 2.18 -7.21 0.37
N LEU A 333 2.94 -8.30 0.32
CA LEU A 333 4.23 -8.43 -0.35
C LEU A 333 4.21 -8.04 -1.84
N SER A 334 5.32 -7.44 -2.29
CA SER A 334 5.59 -7.18 -3.70
C SER A 334 5.97 -8.48 -4.43
N TYR A 335 6.78 -9.29 -3.77
CA TYR A 335 7.29 -10.56 -4.26
C TYR A 335 6.75 -11.71 -3.42
N LEU A 336 6.08 -12.67 -4.07
CA LEU A 336 5.54 -13.89 -3.47
C LEU A 336 5.15 -14.88 -4.59
N PRO A 337 4.98 -16.17 -4.28
CA PRO A 337 4.43 -17.15 -5.22
C PRO A 337 3.06 -16.75 -5.75
N ARG A 338 2.87 -16.88 -7.07
CA ARG A 338 1.62 -16.54 -7.76
C ARG A 338 1.24 -17.61 -8.77
N PRO A 339 -0.06 -17.89 -8.98
CA PRO A 339 -0.49 -18.85 -9.99
C PRO A 339 0.00 -18.47 -11.39
N ASP A 340 0.62 -19.44 -12.07
CA ASP A 340 1.14 -19.30 -13.43
C ASP A 340 0.47 -20.26 -14.42
N GLY A 341 -0.45 -21.10 -13.94
CA GLY A 341 -1.17 -22.09 -14.75
C GLY A 341 -0.34 -23.34 -15.08
N THR A 342 0.92 -23.43 -14.65
CA THR A 342 1.84 -24.54 -14.94
C THR A 342 2.48 -25.09 -13.67
N ALA A 343 3.54 -24.47 -13.16
CA ALA A 343 4.22 -24.90 -11.94
C ALA A 343 3.33 -24.71 -10.71
N LEU A 344 2.66 -23.57 -10.58
CA LEU A 344 1.60 -23.34 -9.60
C LEU A 344 0.28 -23.13 -10.34
N PRO A 345 -0.49 -24.20 -10.59
CA PRO A 345 -1.56 -24.16 -11.60
C PRO A 345 -2.80 -23.36 -11.19
N ALA A 346 -2.98 -23.06 -9.90
CA ALA A 346 -4.05 -22.22 -9.38
C ALA A 346 -3.63 -21.63 -8.02
N SER A 347 -4.46 -20.76 -7.45
CA SER A 347 -4.22 -20.20 -6.11
C SER A 347 -4.11 -21.33 -5.05
N PRO A 348 -3.16 -21.25 -4.10
CA PRO A 348 -2.97 -22.27 -3.05
C PRO A 348 -4.24 -22.73 -2.31
N ASP A 349 -5.15 -21.81 -2.01
CA ASP A 349 -6.43 -22.12 -1.35
C ASP A 349 -7.39 -22.93 -2.25
N VAL A 350 -7.36 -22.69 -3.56
CA VAL A 350 -8.09 -23.49 -4.55
C VAL A 350 -7.48 -24.89 -4.64
N LEU A 351 -6.15 -24.99 -4.71
CA LEU A 351 -5.46 -26.29 -4.79
C LEU A 351 -5.70 -27.13 -3.52
N ALA A 352 -5.67 -26.52 -2.34
CA ALA A 352 -5.99 -27.20 -1.09
C ALA A 352 -7.45 -27.68 -1.06
N LYS A 353 -8.40 -26.82 -1.46
CA LYS A 353 -9.83 -27.15 -1.50
C LYS A 353 -10.17 -28.24 -2.50
N GLU A 354 -9.45 -28.32 -3.61
CA GLU A 354 -9.60 -29.35 -4.64
C GLU A 354 -8.81 -30.64 -4.32
N GLY A 355 -7.98 -30.65 -3.27
CA GLY A 355 -7.11 -31.77 -2.95
C GLY A 355 -5.96 -31.97 -3.94
N ARG A 356 -5.61 -30.93 -4.72
CA ARG A 356 -4.56 -30.94 -5.75
C ARG A 356 -3.21 -30.56 -5.17
N TYR A 357 -2.77 -31.35 -4.20
CA TYR A 357 -1.46 -31.26 -3.58
C TYR A 357 -1.01 -32.66 -3.14
N ALA A 358 0.29 -32.87 -3.00
CA ALA A 358 0.86 -34.09 -2.46
C ALA A 358 0.51 -34.20 -0.96
N ALA A 359 -0.56 -34.93 -0.65
CA ALA A 359 -1.04 -35.09 0.71
C ALA A 359 -0.14 -36.08 1.48
N VAL A 360 0.78 -35.52 2.26
CA VAL A 360 1.71 -36.23 3.14
C VAL A 360 1.38 -35.94 4.61
N PRO A 361 1.75 -36.83 5.56
CA PRO A 361 1.72 -36.50 6.98
C PRO A 361 2.35 -35.14 7.25
N MET A 362 1.77 -34.36 8.17
CA MET A 362 2.24 -33.00 8.39
C MET A 362 2.13 -32.51 9.84
N ILE A 363 3.08 -31.66 10.22
CA ILE A 363 3.00 -30.79 11.39
C ILE A 363 2.83 -29.36 10.91
N ILE A 364 1.86 -28.63 11.46
CA ILE A 364 1.67 -27.21 11.15
C ILE A 364 1.30 -26.42 12.40
N GLY A 365 1.96 -25.31 12.67
CA GLY A 365 1.58 -24.46 13.80
C GLY A 365 2.05 -23.04 13.64
N ASP A 366 1.64 -22.22 14.60
CA ASP A 366 1.85 -20.79 14.59
C ASP A 366 2.37 -20.33 15.96
N GLN A 367 2.98 -19.17 15.95
CA GLN A 367 3.21 -18.34 17.11
C GLN A 367 1.89 -17.72 17.56
N GLU A 368 1.73 -17.43 18.85
CA GLU A 368 0.47 -16.86 19.35
C GLU A 368 0.19 -15.47 18.77
N ASP A 369 1.24 -14.68 18.56
CA ASP A 369 1.15 -13.25 18.24
C ASP A 369 1.83 -12.91 16.91
N GLU A 370 1.52 -13.67 15.86
CA GLU A 370 2.15 -13.56 14.52
C GLU A 370 2.18 -12.15 13.95
N GLY A 371 1.08 -11.40 14.09
CA GLY A 371 0.93 -10.10 13.43
C GLY A 371 1.56 -8.91 14.17
N THR A 372 2.10 -9.09 15.37
CA THR A 372 2.57 -7.95 16.19
C THR A 372 3.77 -7.23 15.57
N LEU A 373 4.75 -7.98 15.06
CA LEU A 373 5.92 -7.44 14.37
C LEU A 373 5.50 -6.61 13.14
N PHE A 374 4.57 -7.16 12.37
CA PHE A 374 4.10 -6.58 11.11
C PHE A 374 3.19 -5.36 11.30
N GLY A 375 2.50 -5.29 12.44
CA GLY A 375 1.67 -4.14 12.82
C GLY A 375 2.47 -2.88 13.18
N LEU A 376 3.77 -2.99 13.49
CA LEU A 376 4.61 -1.86 13.94
C LEU A 376 4.76 -0.76 12.89
N PHE A 377 4.70 -1.11 11.61
CA PHE A 377 4.96 -0.20 10.48
C PHE A 377 3.72 0.59 10.03
N GLN A 378 2.65 0.57 10.83
CA GLN A 378 1.31 1.07 10.47
C GLN A 378 0.72 1.98 11.54
N ALA A 379 1.55 2.84 12.13
CA ALA A 379 1.14 3.79 13.16
C ALA A 379 0.09 4.81 12.65
N ASN A 380 0.11 5.11 11.35
CA ASN A 380 -0.82 6.04 10.68
C ASN A 380 -2.25 5.48 10.48
N LEU A 381 -2.45 4.16 10.63
CA LEU A 381 -3.76 3.49 10.56
C LEU A 381 -4.57 3.67 11.85
N THR A 382 -4.87 4.91 12.22
CA THR A 382 -5.43 5.24 13.54
C THR A 382 -6.90 4.88 13.75
N THR A 383 -7.61 4.42 12.71
CA THR A 383 -9.04 4.07 12.78
C THR A 383 -9.34 2.75 12.06
N THR A 384 -10.44 2.09 12.45
CA THR A 384 -10.92 0.87 11.79
C THR A 384 -11.21 1.08 10.30
N ASP A 385 -11.80 2.23 9.92
CA ASP A 385 -12.07 2.52 8.51
C ASP A 385 -10.78 2.67 7.68
N LYS A 386 -9.74 3.31 8.23
CA LYS A 386 -8.42 3.35 7.58
C LYS A 386 -7.83 1.96 7.42
N PHE A 387 -7.99 1.10 8.42
CA PHE A 387 -7.51 -0.27 8.35
C PHE A 387 -8.30 -1.13 7.34
N VAL A 388 -9.62 -0.98 7.28
CA VAL A 388 -10.46 -1.59 6.24
C VAL A 388 -10.03 -1.14 4.85
N GLN A 389 -9.76 0.16 4.68
CA GLN A 389 -9.29 0.71 3.42
C GLN A 389 -7.91 0.14 3.04
N TYR A 390 -6.99 0.05 4.00
CA TYR A 390 -5.70 -0.62 3.82
C TYR A 390 -5.87 -2.09 3.38
N LEU A 391 -6.74 -2.87 4.04
CA LEU A 391 -7.00 -4.25 3.62
C LEU A 391 -7.57 -4.33 2.19
N LYS A 392 -8.40 -3.36 1.79
CA LYS A 392 -8.96 -3.26 0.44
C LYS A 392 -7.88 -2.98 -0.60
N ASP A 393 -7.04 -1.99 -0.35
CA ASP A 393 -6.05 -1.51 -1.30
C ASP A 393 -4.90 -2.51 -1.50
N TYR A 394 -4.53 -3.25 -0.45
CA TYR A 394 -3.30 -4.04 -0.45
C TYR A 394 -3.50 -5.58 -0.46
N TYR A 395 -4.61 -6.11 0.09
CA TYR A 395 -4.87 -7.56 0.20
C TYR A 395 -6.00 -8.03 -0.71
N PHE A 396 -7.15 -7.35 -0.67
CA PHE A 396 -8.40 -7.82 -1.25
C PHE A 396 -8.82 -7.03 -2.49
N ALA A 397 -8.11 -7.23 -3.60
CA ALA A 397 -8.36 -6.51 -4.87
C ALA A 397 -9.81 -6.64 -5.38
N THR A 398 -10.50 -7.74 -5.06
CA THR A 398 -11.86 -8.03 -5.56
C THR A 398 -12.95 -8.00 -4.49
N ALA A 399 -12.60 -7.85 -3.20
CA ALA A 399 -13.61 -7.83 -2.14
C ALA A 399 -14.24 -6.44 -2.02
N THR A 400 -15.55 -6.39 -1.78
CA THR A 400 -16.24 -5.13 -1.52
C THR A 400 -15.81 -4.57 -0.16
N THR A 401 -15.91 -3.24 0.01
CA THR A 401 -15.65 -2.63 1.32
C THR A 401 -16.54 -3.23 2.40
N ASP A 402 -17.80 -3.56 2.10
CA ASP A 402 -18.72 -4.18 3.06
C ASP A 402 -18.29 -5.59 3.46
N GLN A 403 -17.75 -6.38 2.53
CA GLN A 403 -17.18 -7.70 2.86
C GLN A 403 -15.98 -7.57 3.79
N ILE A 404 -15.10 -6.60 3.54
CA ILE A 404 -13.93 -6.34 4.38
C ILE A 404 -14.35 -5.79 5.74
N LYS A 405 -15.35 -4.90 5.79
CA LYS A 405 -15.96 -4.44 7.05
C LYS A 405 -16.57 -5.61 7.81
N ALA A 406 -17.27 -6.51 7.12
CA ALA A 406 -17.85 -7.70 7.74
C ALA A 406 -16.77 -8.63 8.30
N TYR A 407 -15.63 -8.77 7.62
CA TYR A 407 -14.47 -9.49 8.13
C TYR A 407 -13.87 -8.80 9.37
N VAL A 408 -13.57 -7.51 9.30
CA VAL A 408 -13.00 -6.79 10.45
C VAL A 408 -13.98 -6.76 11.63
N ALA A 409 -15.29 -6.74 11.38
CA ALA A 409 -16.33 -6.82 12.39
C ALA A 409 -16.46 -8.20 13.07
N THR A 410 -15.77 -9.25 12.59
CA THR A 410 -15.67 -10.52 13.33
C THR A 410 -14.73 -10.42 14.54
N TYR A 411 -13.94 -9.33 14.62
CA TYR A 411 -13.10 -8.97 15.75
C TYR A 411 -13.81 -7.97 16.65
N ASP A 412 -13.40 -7.91 17.92
CA ASP A 412 -13.93 -6.95 18.88
C ASP A 412 -13.65 -5.50 18.47
N THR A 413 -14.54 -4.58 18.86
CA THR A 413 -14.43 -3.15 18.61
C THR A 413 -14.24 -2.34 19.90
N GLY A 414 -13.78 -1.10 19.79
CA GLY A 414 -13.61 -0.19 20.94
C GLY A 414 -12.60 -0.74 21.96
N ILE A 415 -12.92 -0.62 23.25
CA ILE A 415 -12.02 -1.08 24.33
C ILE A 415 -11.77 -2.59 24.30
N ASN A 416 -12.74 -3.39 23.82
CA ASN A 416 -12.59 -4.84 23.73
C ASN A 416 -11.59 -5.24 22.63
N ALA A 417 -11.47 -4.44 21.57
CA ALA A 417 -10.44 -4.62 20.54
C ALA A 417 -9.02 -4.54 21.15
N ILE A 418 -8.84 -3.67 22.14
CA ILE A 418 -7.58 -3.50 22.86
C ILE A 418 -7.36 -4.66 23.83
N ILE A 419 -8.38 -5.04 24.60
CA ILE A 419 -8.29 -6.12 25.59
C ILE A 419 -7.99 -7.47 24.93
N ASN A 420 -8.66 -7.77 23.80
CA ASN A 420 -8.62 -9.08 23.15
C ASN A 420 -7.69 -9.16 21.93
N GLY A 421 -7.19 -8.02 21.43
CA GLY A 421 -6.22 -7.96 20.33
C GLY A 421 -4.85 -8.54 20.69
N SER A 422 -3.93 -8.57 19.71
CA SER A 422 -2.59 -9.16 19.84
C SER A 422 -1.54 -8.10 20.23
N PRO A 423 -0.68 -8.27 21.25
CA PRO A 423 -0.43 -9.51 21.99
C PRO A 423 -1.62 -10.01 22.80
N HIS A 424 -2.03 -11.25 22.55
CA HIS A 424 -3.25 -11.82 23.09
C HIS A 424 -3.13 -12.01 24.60
N ARG A 425 -4.28 -11.95 25.29
CA ARG A 425 -4.39 -12.19 26.75
C ARG A 425 -3.56 -11.20 27.60
N THR A 426 -3.19 -10.04 27.06
CA THR A 426 -2.43 -9.00 27.79
C THR A 426 -3.29 -7.83 28.31
N GLY A 427 -4.61 -7.90 28.15
CA GLY A 427 -5.53 -6.85 28.60
C GLY A 427 -5.23 -5.51 27.96
N LEU A 428 -5.16 -4.44 28.75
CA LEU A 428 -4.90 -3.07 28.25
C LEU A 428 -3.42 -2.80 27.93
N LEU A 429 -2.51 -3.74 28.21
CA LEU A 429 -1.09 -3.56 27.93
C LEU A 429 -0.80 -3.71 26.43
N ASN A 430 0.33 -3.13 26.01
CA ASN A 430 0.91 -3.25 24.67
C ASN A 430 0.16 -2.53 23.52
N GLU A 431 -0.84 -1.71 23.80
CA GLU A 431 -1.44 -0.80 22.81
C GLU A 431 -0.53 0.41 22.60
N ILE A 432 0.46 0.27 21.72
CA ILE A 432 1.50 1.29 21.50
C ILE A 432 1.03 2.49 20.67
N PHE A 433 -0.02 2.32 19.86
CA PHE A 433 -0.76 3.38 19.17
C PHE A 433 -2.19 2.92 18.89
N PRO A 434 -3.15 3.83 18.65
CA PRO A 434 -4.56 3.48 18.47
C PRO A 434 -4.80 2.40 17.40
N GLY A 435 -5.41 1.30 17.84
CA GLY A 435 -5.78 0.14 17.05
C GLY A 435 -4.66 -0.85 16.76
N PHE A 436 -3.46 -0.69 17.34
CA PHE A 436 -2.32 -1.58 17.11
C PHE A 436 -2.70 -3.04 17.34
N LYS A 437 -3.27 -3.36 18.50
CA LYS A 437 -3.55 -4.76 18.85
C LYS A 437 -4.61 -5.41 17.97
N LEU A 438 -5.59 -4.63 17.52
CA LEU A 438 -6.59 -5.09 16.56
C LEU A 438 -5.93 -5.45 15.22
N ARG A 439 -5.08 -4.57 14.70
CA ARG A 439 -4.37 -4.80 13.43
C ARG A 439 -3.46 -6.02 13.50
N ALA A 440 -2.67 -6.13 14.57
CA ALA A 440 -1.81 -7.28 14.80
C ALA A 440 -2.61 -8.59 14.83
N ALA A 441 -3.76 -8.62 15.50
CA ALA A 441 -4.63 -9.81 15.52
C ALA A 441 -5.15 -10.16 14.12
N VAL A 442 -5.64 -9.16 13.36
CA VAL A 442 -6.18 -9.39 12.01
C VAL A 442 -5.10 -9.85 11.03
N LEU A 443 -3.93 -9.20 11.02
CA LEU A 443 -2.82 -9.57 10.12
C LEU A 443 -2.28 -10.97 10.43
N GLY A 444 -2.07 -11.28 11.72
CA GLY A 444 -1.59 -12.60 12.14
C GLY A 444 -2.57 -13.71 11.78
N ASP A 445 -3.87 -13.48 11.99
CA ASP A 445 -4.89 -14.46 11.67
C ASP A 445 -5.07 -14.67 10.15
N LEU A 446 -5.08 -13.57 9.37
CA LEU A 446 -5.34 -13.60 7.93
C LEU A 446 -4.24 -14.32 7.16
N VAL A 447 -2.98 -14.14 7.56
CA VAL A 447 -1.84 -14.72 6.84
C VAL A 447 -1.42 -16.08 7.42
N PHE A 448 -1.53 -16.25 8.75
CA PHE A 448 -0.96 -17.40 9.45
C PHE A 448 -2.01 -18.18 10.24
N THR A 449 -2.43 -17.67 11.40
CA THR A 449 -3.02 -18.50 12.47
C THR A 449 -4.37 -19.12 12.13
N LEU A 450 -5.27 -18.36 11.51
CA LEU A 450 -6.58 -18.88 11.11
C LEU A 450 -6.53 -19.51 9.73
N THR A 451 -5.65 -19.04 8.85
CA THR A 451 -5.40 -19.65 7.55
C THR A 451 -4.82 -21.07 7.68
N ARG A 452 -3.97 -21.34 8.68
CA ARG A 452 -3.61 -22.70 9.09
C ARG A 452 -4.84 -23.54 9.39
N ARG A 453 -5.76 -23.03 10.23
CA ARG A 453 -6.97 -23.78 10.60
C ARG A 453 -7.83 -24.07 9.37
N VAL A 454 -7.97 -23.10 8.48
CA VAL A 454 -8.68 -23.27 7.20
C VAL A 454 -8.03 -24.36 6.36
N PHE A 455 -6.70 -24.37 6.22
CA PHE A 455 -5.99 -25.43 5.53
C PHE A 455 -6.23 -26.81 6.16
N LEU A 456 -6.12 -26.92 7.49
CA LEU A 456 -6.39 -28.18 8.22
C LEU A 456 -7.83 -28.66 8.03
N GLN A 457 -8.81 -27.74 8.05
CA GLN A 457 -10.21 -28.05 7.77
C GLN A 457 -10.40 -28.61 6.36
N LEU A 458 -9.80 -27.95 5.35
CA LEU A 458 -9.84 -28.41 3.96
C LEU A 458 -9.17 -29.78 3.82
N ALA A 459 -7.95 -29.94 4.34
CA ALA A 459 -7.19 -31.18 4.28
C ALA A 459 -7.93 -32.35 4.95
N ALA A 460 -8.57 -32.13 6.10
CA ALA A 460 -9.37 -33.15 6.78
C ALA A 460 -10.60 -33.58 5.97
N VAL A 461 -11.12 -32.72 5.09
CA VAL A 461 -12.23 -33.04 4.18
C VAL A 461 -11.74 -33.81 2.95
N VAL A 462 -10.69 -33.30 2.27
CA VAL A 462 -10.24 -33.87 0.99
C VAL A 462 -9.32 -35.09 1.17
N ASN A 463 -8.57 -35.15 2.26
CA ASN A 463 -7.58 -36.20 2.56
C ASN A 463 -7.70 -36.69 4.03
N PRO A 464 -8.87 -37.21 4.47
CA PRO A 464 -9.14 -37.55 5.87
C PRO A 464 -8.23 -38.63 6.47
N SER A 465 -7.56 -39.43 5.63
CA SER A 465 -6.64 -40.49 6.05
C SER A 465 -5.22 -40.02 6.29
N VAL A 466 -4.88 -38.79 5.87
CA VAL A 466 -3.54 -38.23 6.03
C VAL A 466 -3.46 -37.55 7.40
N PRO A 467 -2.59 -38.01 8.30
CA PRO A 467 -2.52 -37.47 9.66
C PRO A 467 -1.90 -36.08 9.66
N ALA A 468 -2.48 -35.19 10.46
CA ALA A 468 -1.97 -33.86 10.69
C ALA A 468 -1.92 -33.57 12.19
N TRP A 469 -0.85 -32.89 12.63
CA TRP A 469 -0.69 -32.39 13.99
C TRP A 469 -0.53 -30.89 13.96
N SER A 470 -1.11 -30.21 14.95
CA SER A 470 -1.04 -28.76 15.01
C SER A 470 -0.74 -28.20 16.38
N TYR A 471 -0.12 -27.01 16.44
CA TYR A 471 0.25 -26.35 17.68
C TYR A 471 0.07 -24.82 17.63
N LEU A 472 0.03 -24.20 18.82
CA LEU A 472 0.21 -22.77 19.05
C LEU A 472 1.33 -22.58 20.07
N ALA A 473 2.30 -21.72 19.75
CA ALA A 473 3.39 -21.39 20.64
C ALA A 473 3.08 -20.13 21.46
N SER A 474 3.17 -20.25 22.78
CA SER A 474 2.93 -19.20 23.78
C SER A 474 4.11 -19.07 24.76
N TYR A 475 5.28 -19.59 24.41
CA TYR A 475 6.43 -19.66 25.31
C TYR A 475 7.06 -18.31 25.63
N ASP A 476 6.84 -17.29 24.80
CA ASP A 476 7.30 -15.92 25.01
C ASP A 476 6.16 -14.98 25.44
N TYR A 477 5.07 -15.56 25.97
CA TYR A 477 3.98 -14.81 26.59
C TYR A 477 4.51 -13.83 27.64
N GLY A 478 4.14 -12.55 27.49
CA GLY A 478 4.59 -11.46 28.36
C GLY A 478 5.75 -10.63 27.80
N THR A 479 6.34 -11.00 26.66
CA THR A 479 7.30 -10.15 25.95
C THR A 479 6.62 -8.81 25.58
N PRO A 480 7.14 -7.66 26.03
CA PRO A 480 6.50 -6.37 25.78
C PRO A 480 6.31 -6.11 24.29
N ILE A 481 5.15 -5.56 23.93
CA ILE A 481 4.73 -5.18 22.56
C ILE A 481 4.52 -6.36 21.61
N LEU A 482 5.43 -7.32 21.60
CA LEU A 482 5.50 -8.38 20.59
C LEU A 482 4.81 -9.68 21.01
N GLY A 483 4.78 -10.00 22.31
CA GLY A 483 4.28 -11.30 22.77
C GLY A 483 5.11 -12.47 22.22
N THR A 484 4.47 -13.60 21.90
CA THR A 484 5.13 -14.70 21.18
C THR A 484 5.03 -14.44 19.68
N PHE A 485 5.95 -13.61 19.18
CA PHE A 485 5.89 -13.02 17.83
C PHE A 485 6.43 -13.94 16.72
N HIS A 486 6.18 -13.56 15.48
CA HIS A 486 6.65 -14.24 14.26
C HIS A 486 8.17 -14.44 14.25
N GLY A 487 8.64 -15.63 13.89
CA GLY A 487 10.07 -15.99 13.86
C GLY A 487 10.71 -16.23 15.24
N SER A 488 9.99 -16.07 16.36
CA SER A 488 10.52 -16.39 17.70
C SER A 488 10.88 -17.87 17.87
N ASP A 489 10.30 -18.75 17.06
CA ASP A 489 10.58 -20.19 17.02
C ASP A 489 11.91 -20.51 16.36
N LEU A 490 12.47 -19.63 15.53
CA LEU A 490 13.86 -19.77 15.09
C LEU A 490 14.81 -19.72 16.30
N LEU A 491 14.60 -18.78 17.24
CA LEU A 491 15.40 -18.70 18.47
C LEU A 491 15.12 -19.89 19.40
N GLN A 492 13.84 -20.25 19.57
CA GLN A 492 13.41 -21.24 20.54
C GLN A 492 13.63 -22.69 20.09
N VAL A 493 13.41 -22.99 18.81
CA VAL A 493 13.38 -24.34 18.23
C VAL A 493 14.57 -24.56 17.30
N PHE A 494 14.81 -23.66 16.34
CA PHE A 494 15.88 -23.87 15.36
C PHE A 494 17.25 -23.80 16.03
N TYR A 495 17.60 -22.66 16.66
CA TYR A 495 18.87 -22.48 17.39
C TYR A 495 18.81 -23.06 18.80
N GLY A 496 17.64 -23.08 19.44
CA GLY A 496 17.50 -23.62 20.80
C GLY A 496 18.21 -22.76 21.84
N VAL A 497 18.23 -21.44 21.64
CA VAL A 497 18.92 -20.45 22.49
C VAL A 497 18.47 -20.57 23.95
N LYS A 498 17.19 -20.86 24.16
CA LYS A 498 16.62 -21.11 25.49
C LYS A 498 16.46 -22.62 25.69
N ASP A 499 17.32 -23.21 26.51
CA ASP A 499 17.19 -24.63 26.91
C ASP A 499 16.06 -24.82 27.95
N ASN A 500 14.82 -24.70 27.50
CA ASN A 500 13.61 -24.85 28.31
C ASN A 500 12.75 -26.02 27.80
N TYR A 501 11.56 -26.18 28.39
CA TYR A 501 10.65 -27.25 28.01
C TYR A 501 10.22 -27.13 26.54
N ALA A 502 9.92 -25.92 26.07
CA ALA A 502 9.48 -25.68 24.69
C ALA A 502 10.53 -26.14 23.68
N ALA A 503 11.80 -25.70 23.80
CA ALA A 503 12.90 -26.13 22.94
C ALA A 503 13.00 -27.66 22.86
N ARG A 504 13.16 -28.31 24.01
CA ARG A 504 13.43 -29.76 24.09
C ARG A 504 12.25 -30.59 23.57
N SER A 505 11.02 -30.21 23.94
CA SER A 505 9.83 -30.94 23.51
C SER A 505 9.57 -30.80 22.02
N ILE A 506 9.61 -29.58 21.47
CA ILE A 506 9.36 -29.33 20.03
C ILE A 506 10.42 -30.03 19.18
N ARG A 507 11.71 -29.89 19.49
CA ARG A 507 12.80 -30.59 18.78
C ARG A 507 12.64 -32.11 18.82
N THR A 508 12.21 -32.66 19.95
CA THR A 508 11.93 -34.10 20.08
C THR A 508 10.76 -34.52 19.19
N TYR A 509 9.65 -33.80 19.19
CA TYR A 509 8.51 -34.08 18.31
C TYR A 509 8.89 -34.02 16.83
N TYR A 510 9.65 -33.00 16.42
CA TYR A 510 10.07 -32.84 15.02
C TYR A 510 11.01 -33.98 14.61
N THR A 511 11.98 -34.32 15.45
CA THR A 511 12.90 -35.44 15.18
C THR A 511 12.14 -36.77 15.10
N ASN A 512 11.18 -37.00 15.99
CA ASN A 512 10.32 -38.18 15.94
C ASN A 512 9.53 -38.25 14.63
N PHE A 513 8.97 -37.12 14.20
CA PHE A 513 8.21 -37.01 12.98
C PHE A 513 9.07 -37.24 11.72
N VAL A 514 10.28 -36.67 11.66
CA VAL A 514 11.25 -36.94 10.58
C VAL A 514 11.54 -38.43 10.45
N TYR A 515 11.66 -39.12 11.58
CA TYR A 515 11.92 -40.56 11.63
C TYR A 515 10.72 -41.43 11.25
N ALA A 516 9.58 -41.19 11.89
CA ALA A 516 8.46 -42.12 11.95
C ALA A 516 7.16 -41.60 11.28
N LEU A 517 7.15 -40.35 10.81
CA LEU A 517 5.95 -39.61 10.35
C LEU A 517 4.86 -39.48 11.43
N ASP A 518 5.24 -39.63 12.70
CA ASP A 518 4.40 -39.42 13.87
C ASP A 518 5.25 -38.80 14.99
N PRO A 519 4.89 -37.61 15.50
CA PRO A 519 5.65 -36.93 16.54
C PRO A 519 5.69 -37.73 17.87
N ASN A 520 4.76 -38.66 18.07
CA ASN A 520 4.61 -39.39 19.34
C ASN A 520 5.47 -40.65 19.47
N VAL A 521 6.09 -41.11 18.38
CA VAL A 521 6.85 -42.36 18.38
C VAL A 521 8.15 -42.19 19.16
N GLY A 522 8.31 -42.96 20.24
CA GLY A 522 9.53 -42.97 21.05
C GLY A 522 9.60 -41.91 22.16
N LEU A 523 8.46 -41.31 22.55
CA LEU A 523 8.41 -40.35 23.66
C LEU A 523 8.70 -40.97 25.04
N ASN A 524 8.41 -42.25 25.24
CA ASN A 524 8.60 -42.98 26.51
C ASN A 524 8.03 -42.25 27.75
N GLY A 525 6.96 -41.48 27.58
CA GLY A 525 6.33 -40.70 28.66
C GLY A 525 7.04 -39.39 29.03
N ALA A 526 8.09 -38.99 28.30
CA ALA A 526 8.82 -37.74 28.56
C ALA A 526 7.98 -36.48 28.30
N TYR A 527 7.05 -36.55 27.34
CA TYR A 527 6.16 -35.46 26.94
C TYR A 527 4.72 -35.97 26.72
N PRO A 528 3.69 -35.11 26.83
CA PRO A 528 2.30 -35.51 26.62
C PRO A 528 2.06 -35.98 25.18
N THR A 529 1.12 -36.89 24.97
CA THR A 529 0.75 -37.30 23.60
C THR A 529 0.16 -36.12 22.83
N TRP A 530 0.71 -35.83 21.65
CA TRP A 530 0.20 -34.86 20.70
C TRP A 530 -0.92 -35.48 19.86
N ALA A 531 -2.15 -35.06 20.15
CA ALA A 531 -3.33 -35.51 19.43
C ALA A 531 -3.26 -35.12 17.94
N GLN A 532 -3.70 -36.02 17.07
CA GLN A 532 -3.95 -35.69 15.67
C GLN A 532 -5.10 -34.68 15.59
N TRP A 533 -4.91 -33.62 14.80
CA TRP A 533 -5.86 -32.52 14.74
C TRP A 533 -7.25 -32.95 14.23
N GLY A 534 -7.30 -33.87 13.26
CA GLY A 534 -8.56 -34.42 12.74
C GLY A 534 -9.41 -35.15 13.80
N GLN A 535 -8.83 -35.53 14.94
CA GLN A 535 -9.51 -36.20 16.05
C GLN A 535 -9.96 -35.18 17.11
N GLY A 536 -10.97 -34.38 16.75
CA GLY A 536 -11.61 -33.43 17.67
C GLY A 536 -11.07 -32.00 17.65
N GLN A 537 -10.24 -31.66 16.65
CA GLN A 537 -9.69 -30.30 16.43
C GLN A 537 -8.88 -29.81 17.62
N ASN A 538 -8.10 -30.72 18.21
CA ASN A 538 -7.19 -30.42 19.30
C ASN A 538 -5.78 -30.17 18.76
N MET A 539 -5.04 -29.34 19.47
CA MET A 539 -3.69 -28.93 19.14
C MET A 539 -2.84 -28.82 20.41
N MET A 540 -1.53 -28.87 20.27
CA MET A 540 -0.61 -28.64 21.38
C MET A 540 -0.44 -27.13 21.61
N GLN A 541 -0.54 -26.65 22.84
CA GLN A 541 -0.11 -25.30 23.19
C GLN A 541 1.20 -25.39 23.96
N PHE A 542 2.25 -24.80 23.41
CA PHE A 542 3.59 -24.81 24.02
C PHE A 542 3.81 -23.55 24.84
N PHE A 543 4.04 -23.70 26.14
CA PHE A 543 4.55 -22.65 27.01
C PHE A 543 6.05 -22.88 27.27
N ALA A 544 6.74 -21.91 27.87
CA ALA A 544 8.18 -22.00 28.12
C ALA A 544 8.57 -23.27 28.90
N ASN A 545 7.74 -23.64 29.88
CA ASN A 545 8.02 -24.68 30.87
C ASN A 545 6.99 -25.83 30.90
N SER A 546 6.01 -25.84 30.00
CA SER A 546 4.96 -26.84 29.95
C SER A 546 4.29 -26.88 28.58
N ALA A 547 3.46 -27.90 28.34
CA ALA A 547 2.51 -27.88 27.24
C ALA A 547 1.16 -28.40 27.72
N SER A 548 0.10 -27.99 27.02
CA SER A 548 -1.26 -28.44 27.27
C SER A 548 -2.00 -28.67 25.96
N THR A 549 -3.05 -29.47 26.01
CA THR A 549 -3.99 -29.56 24.88
C THR A 549 -4.86 -28.30 24.84
N LEU A 550 -4.96 -27.69 23.66
CA LEU A 550 -5.84 -26.58 23.36
C LEU A 550 -6.80 -26.99 22.25
N LYS A 551 -8.05 -26.56 22.33
CA LYS A 551 -8.99 -26.72 21.22
C LYS A 551 -8.79 -25.59 20.22
N ASP A 552 -8.73 -25.94 18.94
CA ASP A 552 -8.52 -25.00 17.84
C ASP A 552 -9.84 -24.34 17.41
N ASP A 553 -10.51 -23.65 18.33
CA ASP A 553 -11.81 -22.99 18.11
C ASP A 553 -11.84 -21.49 18.47
N PHE A 554 -10.71 -20.94 18.91
CA PHE A 554 -10.58 -19.50 19.20
C PHE A 554 -10.84 -18.65 17.95
N ARG A 555 -11.49 -17.49 18.10
CA ARG A 555 -11.81 -16.55 16.99
C ARG A 555 -12.56 -17.22 15.83
N LYS A 556 -13.49 -18.12 16.16
CA LYS A 556 -14.23 -18.94 15.18
C LYS A 556 -14.94 -18.12 14.11
N SER A 557 -15.58 -17.00 14.47
CA SER A 557 -16.26 -16.11 13.52
C SER A 557 -15.34 -15.64 12.39
N SER A 558 -14.12 -15.22 12.73
CA SER A 558 -13.10 -14.80 11.77
C SER A 558 -12.64 -15.96 10.90
N SER A 559 -12.41 -17.14 11.49
CA SER A 559 -11.98 -18.34 10.76
C SER A 559 -13.06 -18.84 9.79
N ASP A 560 -14.33 -18.85 10.21
CA ASP A 560 -15.47 -19.23 9.37
C ASP A 560 -15.62 -18.27 8.20
N TRP A 561 -15.38 -16.96 8.42
CA TRP A 561 -15.39 -15.97 7.35
C TRP A 561 -14.30 -16.27 6.31
N ILE A 562 -13.06 -16.54 6.75
CA ILE A 562 -11.95 -16.89 5.84
C ILE A 562 -12.29 -18.16 5.05
N LEU A 563 -12.76 -19.22 5.73
CA LEU A 563 -13.14 -20.49 5.09
C LEU A 563 -14.24 -20.31 4.03
N ASN A 564 -15.30 -19.57 4.35
CA ASN A 564 -16.44 -19.37 3.45
C ASN A 564 -16.09 -18.55 2.20
N ASN A 565 -15.02 -17.76 2.28
CA ASN A 565 -14.49 -16.99 1.16
C ASN A 565 -13.24 -17.63 0.52
N ALA A 566 -12.84 -18.83 0.98
CA ALA A 566 -11.73 -19.60 0.40
C ALA A 566 -12.18 -20.35 -0.87
N GLY A 567 -11.38 -20.28 -1.93
CA GLY A 567 -11.65 -20.93 -3.20
C GLY A 567 -12.86 -20.39 -3.97
N THR A 568 -13.46 -19.26 -3.57
CA THR A 568 -14.18 -18.44 -4.54
C THR A 568 -13.09 -17.84 -5.41
N SER A 569 -12.85 -18.44 -6.57
CA SER A 569 -11.92 -17.86 -7.55
C SER A 569 -12.17 -16.37 -7.61
N ARG A 570 -11.14 -15.53 -7.44
CA ARG A 570 -11.23 -14.07 -7.66
C ARG A 570 -11.72 -13.72 -9.09
N HIS A 571 -12.03 -14.74 -9.91
CA HIS A 571 -12.66 -14.72 -11.23
C HIS A 571 -14.06 -15.38 -11.37
N ASN A 572 -14.70 -15.91 -10.31
CA ASN A 572 -16.11 -16.34 -10.34
C ASN A 572 -16.78 -16.12 -8.98
N PHE A 573 -17.26 -14.89 -8.76
CA PHE A 573 -18.52 -14.76 -8.03
C PHE A 573 -19.64 -15.02 -9.04
N PRO A 574 -20.52 -16.01 -8.81
CA PRO A 574 -21.60 -16.31 -9.74
C PRO A 574 -22.57 -15.13 -9.79
N HIS A 575 -22.75 -14.56 -10.99
CA HIS A 575 -24.00 -13.89 -11.32
C HIS A 575 -25.14 -14.91 -11.22
N PRO A 576 -26.19 -14.69 -10.40
CA PRO A 576 -27.34 -15.57 -10.40
C PRO A 576 -28.14 -15.31 -11.69
N ARG A 577 -28.09 -16.24 -12.65
CA ARG A 577 -29.12 -16.30 -13.69
C ARG A 577 -30.41 -16.82 -13.06
N SER A 578 -31.23 -15.85 -12.67
CA SER A 578 -32.71 -15.80 -12.72
C SER A 578 -33.48 -17.10 -12.52
N LYS A 579 -34.22 -17.16 -11.41
CA LYS A 579 -35.68 -16.92 -11.47
C LYS A 579 -36.12 -16.15 -10.22
N THR A 580 -36.37 -14.85 -10.42
CA THR A 580 -37.38 -14.01 -9.75
C THR A 580 -37.42 -14.13 -8.22
N ILE A 581 -36.80 -13.25 -7.43
CA ILE A 581 -37.20 -11.85 -7.18
C ILE A 581 -35.93 -10.97 -7.07
N VAL A 582 -35.86 -9.91 -7.89
CA VAL A 582 -34.68 -9.05 -8.10
C VAL A 582 -34.62 -7.92 -7.06
N GLY A 583 -33.50 -7.77 -6.36
CA GLY A 583 -33.04 -6.51 -5.76
C GLY A 583 -31.70 -6.11 -6.39
N ARG A 584 -31.71 -5.10 -7.28
CA ARG A 584 -30.54 -4.56 -8.00
C ARG A 584 -29.50 -3.96 -7.02
N MET A 585 -28.21 -4.30 -7.14
CA MET A 585 -27.16 -3.30 -6.92
C MET A 585 -27.24 -2.34 -8.11
N SER A 586 -27.47 -1.06 -7.82
CA SER A 586 -27.71 -0.02 -8.83
C SER A 586 -26.42 0.29 -9.61
N ASP A 587 -26.54 0.44 -10.92
CA ASP A 587 -25.51 1.06 -11.76
C ASP A 587 -25.07 2.41 -11.16
N PRO A 588 -23.78 2.80 -11.27
CA PRO A 588 -23.33 4.09 -10.77
C PRO A 588 -24.13 5.20 -11.43
N PHE A 589 -24.49 6.23 -10.65
CA PHE A 589 -25.20 7.37 -11.21
C PHE A 589 -24.24 8.14 -12.12
N VAL A 590 -24.48 8.08 -13.43
CA VAL A 590 -23.68 8.76 -14.45
C VAL A 590 -24.24 10.16 -14.66
N LEU A 591 -23.43 11.19 -14.42
CA LEU A 591 -23.80 12.58 -14.72
C LEU A 591 -23.09 13.05 -15.99
N ARG A 592 -23.86 13.66 -16.89
CA ARG A 592 -23.39 14.14 -18.20
C ARG A 592 -23.09 15.64 -18.15
N TRP A 593 -21.83 16.00 -18.39
CA TRP A 593 -21.29 17.34 -18.24
C TRP A 593 -21.27 18.10 -19.57
N GLY A 594 -21.77 19.33 -19.54
CA GLY A 594 -21.54 20.36 -20.55
C GLY A 594 -20.41 21.28 -20.09
N ILE A 595 -19.39 21.48 -20.91
CA ILE A 595 -18.24 22.33 -20.57
C ILE A 595 -18.38 23.67 -21.28
N MET A 596 -18.58 24.74 -20.51
CA MET A 596 -18.73 26.10 -21.01
C MET A 596 -17.39 26.84 -20.88
N ALA A 597 -16.82 27.20 -22.03
CA ALA A 597 -15.45 27.68 -22.25
C ALA A 597 -14.38 26.56 -22.29
N THR A 598 -13.21 26.91 -22.84
CA THR A 598 -12.13 25.96 -23.18
C THR A 598 -10.77 26.41 -22.62
N GLY A 599 -10.81 27.13 -21.50
CA GLY A 599 -9.63 27.69 -20.83
C GLY A 599 -8.85 26.64 -20.00
N ALA A 600 -7.83 27.09 -19.29
CA ALA A 600 -6.97 26.22 -18.48
C ALA A 600 -7.73 25.48 -17.37
N MET A 601 -8.67 26.16 -16.69
CA MET A 601 -9.50 25.51 -15.66
C MET A 601 -10.44 24.45 -16.24
N SER A 602 -11.00 24.69 -17.43
CA SER A 602 -11.79 23.67 -18.14
C SER A 602 -10.91 22.46 -18.44
N GLU A 603 -9.65 22.67 -18.85
CA GLU A 603 -8.71 21.59 -19.15
C GLU A 603 -8.37 20.76 -17.90
N TYR A 604 -8.04 21.42 -16.77
CA TYR A 604 -7.79 20.76 -15.49
C TYR A 604 -9.00 19.94 -15.04
N PHE A 605 -10.18 20.55 -15.05
CA PHE A 605 -11.41 19.90 -14.64
C PHE A 605 -11.75 18.69 -15.50
N CYS A 606 -11.68 18.83 -16.84
CA CYS A 606 -11.99 17.73 -17.74
C CYS A 606 -10.97 16.59 -17.63
N LYS A 607 -9.68 16.88 -17.45
CA LYS A 607 -8.67 15.86 -17.18
C LYS A 607 -9.01 15.08 -15.91
N ASP A 608 -9.40 15.77 -14.86
CA ASP A 608 -9.83 15.17 -13.59
C ASP A 608 -11.18 14.42 -13.70
N LEU A 609 -12.11 14.86 -14.56
CA LEU A 609 -13.33 14.10 -14.87
C LEU A 609 -13.00 12.79 -15.59
N LEU A 610 -11.99 12.81 -16.48
CA LEU A 610 -11.52 11.64 -17.23
C LEU A 610 -10.61 10.72 -16.40
N THR A 611 -10.16 11.18 -15.23
CA THR A 611 -9.45 10.36 -14.27
C THR A 611 -10.37 9.28 -13.71
N HIS A 612 -9.94 8.03 -13.78
CA HIS A 612 -10.78 6.89 -13.44
C HIS A 612 -11.28 7.00 -11.98
N PRO A 613 -12.59 6.88 -11.69
CA PRO A 613 -13.14 7.06 -10.34
C PRO A 613 -12.46 6.22 -9.24
N SER A 614 -11.89 5.05 -9.60
CA SER A 614 -11.13 4.20 -8.67
C SER A 614 -9.87 4.86 -8.11
N THR A 615 -9.24 5.82 -8.81
CA THR A 615 -8.06 6.58 -8.35
C THR A 615 -8.29 7.32 -7.03
N ARG A 616 -9.56 7.56 -6.71
CA ARG A 616 -10.04 8.26 -5.50
C ARG A 616 -11.10 7.45 -4.75
N GLY A 617 -11.17 6.15 -5.00
CA GLY A 617 -12.07 5.23 -4.29
C GLY A 617 -13.57 5.45 -4.54
N VAL A 618 -13.94 6.04 -5.68
CA VAL A 618 -15.33 6.37 -6.04
C VAL A 618 -15.94 5.25 -6.88
N THR A 619 -17.09 4.72 -6.45
CA THR A 619 -17.81 3.64 -7.14
C THR A 619 -19.31 3.89 -7.26
N ASP A 620 -19.83 4.91 -6.58
CA ASP A 620 -21.25 5.25 -6.48
C ASP A 620 -21.74 6.19 -7.59
N ILE A 621 -20.80 6.87 -8.26
CA ILE A 621 -21.03 7.88 -9.28
C ILE A 621 -19.98 7.78 -10.39
N SER A 622 -20.31 8.29 -11.58
CA SER A 622 -19.38 8.38 -12.72
C SER A 622 -19.65 9.67 -13.52
N HIS A 623 -18.64 10.12 -14.25
CA HIS A 623 -18.70 11.35 -15.04
C HIS A 623 -18.57 11.04 -16.53
N THR A 624 -19.31 11.76 -17.35
CA THR A 624 -19.13 11.73 -18.81
C THR A 624 -19.24 13.14 -19.35
N ILE A 625 -18.33 13.53 -20.25
CA ILE A 625 -18.45 14.80 -20.97
C ILE A 625 -19.42 14.57 -22.13
N ALA A 626 -20.54 15.28 -22.16
CA ALA A 626 -21.53 15.18 -23.24
C ALA A 626 -21.31 16.24 -24.32
N ALA A 627 -20.93 17.46 -23.91
CA ALA A 627 -20.75 18.56 -24.84
C ALA A 627 -19.70 19.57 -24.36
N VAL A 628 -19.06 20.24 -25.32
CA VAL A 628 -18.11 21.33 -25.08
C VAL A 628 -18.48 22.51 -25.97
N SER A 629 -18.44 23.73 -25.43
CA SER A 629 -18.69 24.94 -26.19
C SER A 629 -17.61 26.00 -26.01
N SER A 630 -17.35 26.72 -27.09
CA SER A 630 -16.67 28.01 -27.02
C SER A 630 -17.59 29.10 -27.56
N SER A 631 -17.42 30.32 -27.08
CA SER A 631 -18.38 31.40 -27.27
C SER A 631 -18.59 31.82 -28.74
N ASN A 632 -17.60 31.64 -29.62
CA ASN A 632 -17.70 32.10 -31.02
C ASN A 632 -16.96 31.26 -32.06
N ASN A 633 -16.30 30.15 -31.68
CA ASN A 633 -15.52 29.35 -32.62
C ASN A 633 -15.61 27.84 -32.32
N PRO A 634 -16.48 27.08 -32.99
CA PRO A 634 -16.64 25.64 -32.72
C PRO A 634 -15.33 24.86 -32.89
N SER A 635 -14.40 25.33 -33.74
CA SER A 635 -13.07 24.70 -33.90
C SER A 635 -12.24 24.74 -32.62
N LYS A 636 -12.44 25.73 -31.73
CA LYS A 636 -11.77 25.77 -30.42
C LYS A 636 -12.29 24.67 -29.48
N ALA A 637 -13.58 24.34 -29.55
CA ALA A 637 -14.17 23.24 -28.78
C ALA A 637 -13.65 21.88 -29.27
N VAL A 638 -13.50 21.70 -30.59
CA VAL A 638 -12.87 20.50 -31.17
C VAL A 638 -11.40 20.38 -30.74
N ALA A 639 -10.62 21.48 -30.86
CA ALA A 639 -9.21 21.49 -30.44
C ALA A 639 -9.04 21.24 -28.93
N PHE A 640 -10.02 21.64 -28.11
CA PHE A 640 -10.01 21.40 -26.67
C PHE A 640 -10.10 19.91 -26.32
N LEU A 641 -10.94 19.13 -27.01
CA LEU A 641 -11.04 17.68 -26.81
C LEU A 641 -9.70 16.96 -27.03
N SER A 642 -8.88 17.48 -27.96
CA SER A 642 -7.53 16.98 -28.17
C SER A 642 -6.58 17.33 -27.02
N ARG A 643 -6.66 18.56 -26.46
CA ARG A 643 -5.81 18.99 -25.32
C ARG A 643 -6.06 18.18 -24.04
N ILE A 644 -7.29 17.74 -23.82
CA ILE A 644 -7.64 16.88 -22.68
C ILE A 644 -7.42 15.38 -22.95
N ALA A 645 -6.94 15.02 -24.15
CA ALA A 645 -6.83 13.67 -24.66
C ALA A 645 -8.08 12.82 -24.35
N HIS A 646 -9.25 13.33 -24.75
CA HIS A 646 -10.52 12.63 -24.58
C HIS A 646 -10.42 11.27 -25.30
N PRO A 647 -10.79 10.15 -24.66
CA PRO A 647 -10.61 8.81 -25.25
C PRO A 647 -11.49 8.57 -26.48
N ASP A 648 -12.64 9.25 -26.53
CA ASP A 648 -13.57 9.14 -27.65
C ASP A 648 -14.17 10.52 -28.01
N PRO A 649 -13.40 11.38 -28.70
CA PRO A 649 -13.84 12.73 -29.02
C PRO A 649 -14.93 12.77 -30.10
N SER A 650 -15.09 11.70 -30.89
CA SER A 650 -16.10 11.59 -31.95
C SER A 650 -17.55 11.61 -31.44
N HIS A 651 -17.76 11.19 -30.21
CA HIS A 651 -19.07 11.08 -29.59
C HIS A 651 -19.44 12.30 -28.71
N ILE A 652 -18.62 13.36 -28.71
CA ILE A 652 -18.85 14.57 -27.93
C ILE A 652 -19.36 15.71 -28.81
N ASN A 653 -20.48 16.32 -28.43
CA ASN A 653 -21.02 17.45 -29.17
C ASN A 653 -20.14 18.70 -28.97
N THR A 654 -19.83 19.42 -30.04
CA THR A 654 -19.06 20.67 -29.99
C THR A 654 -19.86 21.83 -30.53
N TYR A 655 -19.95 22.92 -29.77
CA TYR A 655 -20.75 24.09 -30.12
C TYR A 655 -19.92 25.38 -30.25
N GLY A 656 -20.42 26.27 -31.10
CA GLY A 656 -19.87 27.61 -31.32
C GLY A 656 -20.65 28.72 -30.60
N SER A 657 -21.58 28.36 -29.71
CA SER A 657 -22.33 29.30 -28.86
C SER A 657 -22.70 28.62 -27.54
N TYR A 658 -22.81 29.40 -26.46
CA TYR A 658 -23.23 28.87 -25.16
C TYR A 658 -24.72 28.53 -25.11
N GLN A 659 -25.55 29.20 -25.90
CA GLN A 659 -26.98 28.85 -26.04
C GLN A 659 -27.14 27.41 -26.56
N ALA A 660 -26.41 27.03 -27.61
CA ALA A 660 -26.49 25.69 -28.17
C ALA A 660 -26.01 24.60 -27.18
N LEU A 661 -25.08 24.93 -26.26
CA LEU A 661 -24.65 24.01 -25.21
C LEU A 661 -25.77 23.75 -24.19
N VAL A 662 -26.45 24.80 -23.72
CA VAL A 662 -27.49 24.66 -22.71
C VAL A 662 -28.79 24.08 -23.29
N ASP A 663 -28.99 24.20 -24.60
CA ASP A 663 -30.12 23.58 -25.30
C ASP A 663 -29.91 22.07 -25.58
N ASP A 664 -28.69 21.55 -25.43
CA ASP A 664 -28.38 20.14 -25.68
C ASP A 664 -29.08 19.22 -24.65
N PRO A 665 -30.00 18.34 -25.05
CA PRO A 665 -30.68 17.42 -24.14
C PRO A 665 -29.74 16.35 -23.54
N ALA A 666 -28.54 16.18 -24.08
CA ALA A 666 -27.53 15.27 -23.55
C ALA A 666 -26.80 15.82 -22.30
N VAL A 667 -26.91 17.13 -22.02
CA VAL A 667 -26.25 17.78 -20.89
C VAL A 667 -27.16 17.80 -19.66
N ASP A 668 -26.68 17.29 -18.53
CA ASP A 668 -27.39 17.33 -17.23
C ASP A 668 -26.94 18.52 -16.36
N ILE A 669 -25.62 18.74 -16.32
CA ILE A 669 -24.96 19.80 -15.57
C ILE A 669 -24.02 20.58 -16.49
N VAL A 670 -23.89 21.88 -16.26
CA VAL A 670 -22.92 22.73 -16.94
C VAL A 670 -21.83 23.16 -15.98
N TYR A 671 -20.57 22.94 -16.37
CA TYR A 671 -19.41 23.53 -15.70
C TYR A 671 -19.02 24.84 -16.39
N ILE A 672 -19.11 25.95 -15.65
CA ILE A 672 -18.87 27.30 -16.16
C ILE A 672 -17.48 27.76 -15.74
N THR A 673 -16.64 28.03 -16.74
CA THR A 673 -15.22 28.43 -16.56
C THR A 673 -14.85 29.66 -17.38
N THR A 674 -15.86 30.45 -17.75
CA THR A 674 -15.65 31.76 -18.35
C THR A 674 -14.97 32.70 -17.34
N PRO A 675 -14.49 33.89 -17.75
CA PRO A 675 -14.08 34.89 -16.78
C PRO A 675 -15.23 35.19 -15.81
N HIS A 676 -14.94 35.47 -14.53
CA HIS A 676 -15.99 35.69 -13.52
C HIS A 676 -16.90 36.89 -13.80
N SER A 677 -16.49 37.81 -14.69
CA SER A 677 -17.36 38.83 -15.26
C SER A 677 -18.55 38.30 -16.08
N HIS A 678 -18.46 37.07 -16.58
CA HIS A 678 -19.48 36.40 -17.39
C HIS A 678 -20.32 35.40 -16.59
N HIS A 679 -19.84 34.97 -15.42
CA HIS A 679 -20.44 33.88 -14.63
C HIS A 679 -21.93 34.09 -14.38
N PHE A 680 -22.36 35.30 -14.02
CA PHE A 680 -23.77 35.58 -13.75
C PHE A 680 -24.65 35.30 -14.98
N GLN A 681 -24.33 35.90 -16.13
CA GLN A 681 -25.12 35.72 -17.35
C GLN A 681 -25.10 34.25 -17.82
N ASN A 682 -23.94 33.60 -17.74
CA ASN A 682 -23.76 32.21 -18.15
C ASN A 682 -24.47 31.21 -17.23
N ALA A 683 -24.45 31.44 -15.92
CA ALA A 683 -25.14 30.61 -14.95
C ALA A 683 -26.66 30.80 -15.03
N MET A 684 -27.13 32.03 -15.21
CA MET A 684 -28.55 32.30 -15.48
C MET A 684 -29.01 31.66 -16.79
N LEU A 685 -28.17 31.67 -17.83
CA LEU A 685 -28.45 30.99 -19.09
C LEU A 685 -28.68 29.49 -18.89
N ALA A 686 -27.76 28.81 -18.17
CA ALA A 686 -27.87 27.38 -17.89
C ALA A 686 -29.05 27.04 -16.96
N LEU A 687 -29.25 27.78 -15.87
CA LEU A 687 -30.36 27.56 -14.93
C LEU A 687 -31.72 27.80 -15.60
N THR A 688 -31.83 28.82 -16.45
CA THR A 688 -33.07 29.12 -17.18
C THR A 688 -33.39 28.03 -18.21
N ALA A 689 -32.37 27.44 -18.84
CA ALA A 689 -32.48 26.28 -19.74
C ALA A 689 -32.72 24.94 -19.02
N GLY A 690 -32.81 24.95 -17.68
CA GLY A 690 -33.13 23.75 -16.90
C GLY A 690 -31.92 22.86 -16.59
N LYS A 691 -30.69 23.39 -16.66
CA LYS A 691 -29.46 22.64 -16.38
C LYS A 691 -28.96 22.88 -14.96
N HIS A 692 -28.42 21.84 -14.33
CA HIS A 692 -27.64 22.02 -13.11
C HIS A 692 -26.37 22.83 -13.39
N VAL A 693 -25.81 23.51 -12.40
CA VAL A 693 -24.65 24.39 -12.59
C VAL A 693 -23.58 24.19 -11.52
N LEU A 694 -22.35 23.93 -11.96
CA LEU A 694 -21.13 24.15 -11.18
C LEU A 694 -20.41 25.35 -11.81
N CYS A 695 -20.24 26.44 -11.05
CA CYS A 695 -19.69 27.68 -11.58
C CYS A 695 -18.38 28.02 -10.87
N GLU A 696 -17.29 28.18 -11.61
CA GLU A 696 -15.98 28.55 -11.06
C GLU A 696 -16.03 29.80 -10.17
N LYS A 697 -15.02 29.94 -9.31
CA LYS A 697 -14.86 31.13 -8.48
C LYS A 697 -14.26 32.34 -9.25
N ALA A 698 -14.35 33.56 -8.73
CA ALA A 698 -15.37 33.98 -7.78
C ALA A 698 -16.75 33.78 -8.41
N LEU A 699 -17.77 33.44 -7.62
CA LEU A 699 -19.07 33.04 -8.15
C LEU A 699 -19.63 34.03 -9.19
N CYS A 700 -19.43 35.33 -8.97
CA CYS A 700 -19.84 36.42 -9.86
C CYS A 700 -19.13 37.73 -9.48
N VAL A 701 -19.60 38.87 -9.97
CA VAL A 701 -19.00 40.20 -9.71
C VAL A 701 -19.57 40.84 -8.45
N THR A 702 -20.87 40.70 -8.19
CA THR A 702 -21.56 41.38 -7.08
C THR A 702 -22.37 40.41 -6.21
N ALA A 703 -22.63 40.77 -4.96
CA ALA A 703 -23.47 39.96 -4.08
C ALA A 703 -24.92 39.86 -4.57
N ALA A 704 -25.40 40.90 -5.27
CA ALA A 704 -26.74 40.90 -5.87
C ALA A 704 -26.90 39.81 -6.94
N GLN A 705 -25.88 39.62 -7.78
CA GLN A 705 -25.83 38.54 -8.76
C GLN A 705 -25.87 37.16 -8.07
N ALA A 706 -25.05 36.95 -7.03
CA ALA A 706 -25.02 35.69 -6.28
C ALA A 706 -26.40 35.34 -5.69
N ARG A 707 -27.09 36.31 -5.07
CA ARG A 707 -28.44 36.13 -4.54
C ARG A 707 -29.45 35.78 -5.63
N CYS A 708 -29.35 36.41 -6.79
CA CYS A 708 -30.21 36.12 -7.95
C CYS A 708 -30.00 34.69 -8.46
N LEU A 709 -28.75 34.21 -8.56
CA LEU A 709 -28.44 32.83 -8.95
C LEU A 709 -29.00 31.81 -7.96
N VAL A 710 -28.78 32.02 -6.65
CA VAL A 710 -29.32 31.15 -5.59
C VAL A 710 -30.84 31.12 -5.62
N HIS A 711 -31.48 32.28 -5.78
CA HIS A 711 -32.94 32.38 -5.90
C HIS A 711 -33.45 31.58 -7.10
N THR A 712 -32.84 31.79 -8.26
CA THR A 712 -33.23 31.13 -9.52
C THR A 712 -33.02 29.61 -9.43
N ALA A 713 -31.89 29.15 -8.91
CA ALA A 713 -31.63 27.72 -8.72
C ALA A 713 -32.66 27.07 -7.79
N LYS A 714 -33.04 27.76 -6.71
CA LYS A 714 -34.09 27.31 -5.78
C LYS A 714 -35.47 27.28 -6.44
N GLU A 715 -35.83 28.30 -7.20
CA GLU A 715 -37.10 28.38 -7.93
C GLU A 715 -37.21 27.25 -8.98
N LYS A 716 -36.14 27.05 -9.75
CA LYS A 716 -36.06 26.04 -10.81
C LYS A 716 -35.82 24.62 -10.27
N LYS A 717 -35.51 24.47 -8.97
CA LYS A 717 -35.15 23.20 -8.30
C LYS A 717 -33.96 22.52 -8.97
N LEU A 718 -32.94 23.30 -9.30
CA LEU A 718 -31.71 22.82 -9.91
C LEU A 718 -30.57 22.87 -8.90
N PHE A 719 -29.69 21.87 -8.96
CA PHE A 719 -28.41 21.92 -8.28
C PHE A 719 -27.58 23.12 -8.76
N PHE A 720 -27.03 23.87 -7.81
CA PHE A 720 -26.12 24.98 -8.05
C PHE A 720 -25.00 24.98 -7.00
N MET A 721 -23.75 25.16 -7.43
CA MET A 721 -22.60 25.24 -6.52
C MET A 721 -21.49 26.14 -7.09
N GLU A 722 -20.82 26.88 -6.21
CA GLU A 722 -19.58 27.59 -6.51
C GLU A 722 -18.39 26.62 -6.50
N GLY A 723 -17.55 26.67 -7.54
CA GLY A 723 -16.35 25.88 -7.74
C GLY A 723 -15.20 26.43 -6.92
N VAL A 724 -15.19 26.10 -5.62
CA VAL A 724 -14.07 26.36 -4.72
C VAL A 724 -13.44 25.02 -4.32
N TRP A 725 -12.79 24.37 -5.30
CA TRP A 725 -12.14 23.06 -5.14
C TRP A 725 -11.31 22.88 -3.86
N THR A 726 -10.67 23.95 -3.35
CA THR A 726 -9.91 23.98 -2.08
C THR A 726 -10.66 23.31 -0.93
N ARG A 727 -11.98 23.47 -0.84
CA ARG A 727 -12.80 22.94 0.26
C ARG A 727 -12.98 21.42 0.20
N PHE A 728 -12.82 20.85 -0.99
CA PHE A 728 -13.06 19.44 -1.26
C PHE A 728 -11.79 18.58 -1.15
N PHE A 729 -10.62 19.21 -1.00
CA PHE A 729 -9.39 18.48 -0.69
C PHE A 729 -9.53 17.78 0.66
N PRO A 730 -9.11 16.49 0.73
CA PRO A 730 -9.04 15.76 2.00
C PRO A 730 -8.23 16.51 3.08
N LEU A 731 -7.18 17.23 2.68
CA LEU A 731 -6.38 18.08 3.56
C LEU A 731 -7.24 19.14 4.25
N SER A 732 -8.00 19.93 3.48
CA SER A 732 -8.85 21.00 4.04
C SER A 732 -9.91 20.45 4.98
N ARG A 733 -10.53 19.32 4.60
CA ARG A 733 -11.50 18.63 5.45
C ARG A 733 -10.89 18.13 6.74
N ARG A 734 -9.68 17.55 6.67
CA ARG A 734 -8.95 17.09 7.84
C ARG A 734 -8.64 18.26 8.78
N ILE A 735 -8.21 19.40 8.26
CA ILE A 735 -7.95 20.59 9.09
C ILE A 735 -9.23 21.08 9.78
N CYS A 736 -10.36 21.13 9.06
CA CYS A 736 -11.64 21.44 9.66
C CYS A 736 -12.02 20.44 10.78
N GLU A 737 -11.81 19.15 10.57
CA GLU A 737 -12.02 18.11 11.59
C GLU A 737 -11.12 18.31 12.82
N MET A 738 -9.84 18.67 12.61
CA MET A 738 -8.90 18.93 13.70
C MET A 738 -9.33 20.16 14.53
N VAL A 739 -9.73 21.23 13.85
CA VAL A 739 -10.22 22.45 14.51
C VAL A 739 -11.51 22.16 15.27
N SER A 740 -12.50 21.51 14.65
CA SER A 740 -13.75 21.14 15.32
C SER A 740 -13.55 20.12 16.43
N GLY A 741 -12.54 19.25 16.32
CA GLY A 741 -12.14 18.29 17.34
C GLY A 741 -11.43 18.93 18.55
N GLY A 742 -11.09 20.21 18.47
CA GLY A 742 -10.40 20.94 19.54
C GLY A 742 -8.90 20.66 19.64
N GLU A 743 -8.28 20.12 18.59
CA GLU A 743 -6.86 19.69 18.60
C GLU A 743 -5.87 20.85 18.85
N ILE A 744 -6.26 22.10 18.56
CA ILE A 744 -5.51 23.33 18.87
C ILE A 744 -6.22 24.24 19.88
N GLY A 745 -7.21 23.69 20.61
CA GLY A 745 -8.06 24.45 21.51
C GLY A 745 -8.99 25.43 20.79
N THR A 746 -9.42 26.48 21.49
CA THR A 746 -10.30 27.52 20.93
C THR A 746 -9.53 28.35 19.91
N VAL A 747 -9.98 28.36 18.65
CA VAL A 747 -9.38 29.19 17.59
C VAL A 747 -9.72 30.65 17.82
N TYR A 748 -8.71 31.52 17.79
CA TYR A 748 -8.87 32.97 17.93
C TYR A 748 -8.51 33.74 16.67
N ARG A 749 -7.60 33.20 15.85
CA ARG A 749 -7.13 33.89 14.65
C ARG A 749 -6.87 32.96 13.48
N VAL A 750 -7.25 33.41 12.29
CA VAL A 750 -6.83 32.81 11.02
C VAL A 750 -6.16 33.87 10.17
N THR A 751 -4.93 33.63 9.72
CA THR A 751 -4.23 34.43 8.71
C THR A 751 -4.12 33.63 7.43
N ALA A 752 -4.51 34.19 6.29
CA ALA A 752 -4.41 33.55 4.98
C ALA A 752 -3.94 34.54 3.92
N ASP A 753 -2.97 34.14 3.10
CA ASP A 753 -2.44 34.92 1.99
C ASP A 753 -2.47 34.10 0.69
N LEU A 754 -2.92 34.74 -0.39
CA LEU A 754 -2.65 34.26 -1.74
C LEU A 754 -2.25 35.43 -2.64
N SER A 755 -0.95 35.62 -2.74
CA SER A 755 -0.29 36.69 -3.47
C SER A 755 0.65 36.10 -4.53
N ARG A 756 0.76 36.76 -5.68
CA ARG A 756 1.64 36.35 -6.78
C ARG A 756 2.39 37.57 -7.31
N ALA A 757 3.73 37.54 -7.21
CA ALA A 757 4.57 38.55 -7.84
C ALA A 757 4.57 38.34 -9.36
N ASN A 758 4.24 39.39 -10.11
CA ASN A 758 4.32 39.38 -11.57
C ASN A 758 5.09 40.62 -12.08
N GLY A 759 6.41 40.53 -12.09
CA GLY A 759 7.33 41.55 -12.59
C GLY A 759 8.80 41.12 -12.48
N ASP A 760 9.64 41.50 -13.44
CA ASP A 760 11.09 41.24 -13.46
C ASP A 760 11.83 42.22 -12.53
N GLY A 761 11.59 42.11 -11.22
CA GLY A 761 12.12 43.06 -10.26
C GLY A 761 11.59 44.49 -10.48
N ASP A 762 12.00 45.40 -9.62
CA ASP A 762 11.66 46.81 -9.76
C ASP A 762 12.21 47.35 -11.09
N ASP A 763 11.35 47.76 -12.02
CA ASP A 763 11.68 48.89 -12.90
C ASP A 763 12.24 50.00 -12.00
N VAL A 764 13.31 50.66 -12.41
CA VAL A 764 14.02 51.72 -11.66
C VAL A 764 13.08 52.87 -11.22
N THR A 765 11.82 52.89 -11.70
CA THR A 765 10.75 53.78 -11.24
C THR A 765 9.85 53.24 -10.10
N GLY A 766 9.92 51.95 -9.76
CA GLY A 766 9.20 51.28 -8.68
C GLY A 766 7.67 51.21 -8.84
N LYS A 767 7.12 51.48 -10.04
CA LYS A 767 5.69 51.82 -10.19
C LYS A 767 4.85 50.87 -11.03
N ARG A 768 5.39 49.98 -11.85
CA ARG A 768 4.57 49.21 -12.82
C ARG A 768 4.67 47.69 -12.63
N LEU A 769 3.52 47.03 -12.49
CA LEU A 769 3.40 45.58 -12.75
C LEU A 769 3.48 45.33 -14.25
N ASN A 770 4.08 44.21 -14.68
CA ASN A 770 4.23 43.84 -16.09
C ASN A 770 2.93 43.27 -16.71
N TYR A 771 1.76 43.79 -16.32
CA TYR A 771 0.49 43.47 -17.00
C TYR A 771 0.17 44.55 -18.03
N GLU A 772 -0.19 44.11 -19.24
CA GLU A 772 -0.89 44.98 -20.18
C GLU A 772 -2.32 45.24 -19.67
N ASP A 773 -2.84 46.45 -19.87
CA ASP A 773 -4.16 46.86 -19.35
C ASP A 773 -5.31 45.96 -19.84
N GLY A 774 -5.14 45.29 -20.98
CA GLY A 774 -6.09 44.31 -21.52
C GLY A 774 -6.06 42.94 -20.82
N HIS A 775 -5.07 42.66 -19.97
CA HIS A 775 -4.92 41.37 -19.30
C HIS A 775 -6.01 41.13 -18.25
N ARG A 776 -6.56 39.91 -18.20
CA ARG A 776 -7.72 39.54 -17.35
C ARG A 776 -7.59 39.88 -15.85
N MET A 777 -6.37 39.99 -15.33
CA MET A 777 -6.13 40.29 -13.91
C MET A 777 -6.25 41.78 -13.58
N VAL A 778 -6.13 42.66 -14.57
CA VAL A 778 -6.12 44.13 -14.38
C VAL A 778 -7.13 44.86 -15.27
N ASN A 779 -7.82 44.14 -16.15
CA ASN A 779 -8.82 44.71 -17.05
C ASN A 779 -10.19 44.86 -16.34
N PRO A 780 -10.70 46.08 -16.14
CA PRO A 780 -11.99 46.30 -15.48
C PRO A 780 -13.17 45.70 -16.26
N ASP A 781 -13.10 45.59 -17.58
CA ASP A 781 -14.15 44.99 -18.43
C ASP A 781 -14.26 43.46 -18.26
N LEU A 782 -13.26 42.85 -17.62
CA LEU A 782 -13.23 41.43 -17.28
C LEU A 782 -13.34 41.19 -15.77
N ALA A 783 -13.79 42.20 -15.01
CA ALA A 783 -13.79 42.22 -13.55
C ALA A 783 -12.39 41.91 -12.97
N GLY A 784 -11.33 42.39 -13.61
CA GLY A 784 -9.96 42.24 -13.14
C GLY A 784 -9.79 42.85 -11.74
N GLY A 785 -8.91 42.26 -10.93
CA GLY A 785 -8.79 42.55 -9.51
C GLY A 785 -8.18 41.37 -8.78
N VAL A 786 -7.28 41.62 -7.83
CA VAL A 786 -6.65 40.54 -7.07
C VAL A 786 -7.63 39.87 -6.10
N LEU A 787 -8.63 40.59 -5.59
CA LEU A 787 -9.60 40.12 -4.62
C LEU A 787 -10.51 39.04 -5.22
N LEU A 788 -11.21 39.35 -6.32
CA LEU A 788 -12.05 38.38 -7.03
C LEU A 788 -11.22 37.26 -7.67
N GLY A 789 -9.99 37.55 -8.10
CA GLY A 789 -9.11 36.58 -8.76
C GLY A 789 -8.44 35.59 -7.82
N LEU A 790 -7.73 36.08 -6.80
CA LEU A 790 -6.90 35.29 -5.87
C LEU A 790 -7.38 35.41 -4.41
N GLY A 791 -7.79 36.59 -3.97
CA GLY A 791 -8.18 36.88 -2.59
C GLY A 791 -9.34 36.04 -2.07
N VAL A 792 -10.21 35.55 -2.96
CA VAL A 792 -11.28 34.59 -2.63
C VAL A 792 -10.74 33.32 -1.94
N TYR A 793 -9.53 32.85 -2.25
CA TYR A 793 -8.95 31.68 -1.57
C TYR A 793 -8.43 32.00 -0.17
N ALA A 794 -7.91 33.22 0.06
CA ALA A 794 -7.59 33.66 1.42
C ALA A 794 -8.87 33.79 2.26
N LEU A 795 -9.94 34.35 1.69
CA LEU A 795 -11.27 34.38 2.31
C LEU A 795 -11.81 32.98 2.56
N THR A 796 -11.63 32.03 1.65
CA THR A 796 -12.07 30.64 1.81
C THR A 796 -11.49 30.03 3.10
N TRP A 797 -10.21 30.25 3.40
CA TRP A 797 -9.61 29.76 4.65
C TRP A 797 -10.15 30.44 5.90
N VAL A 798 -10.38 31.76 5.86
CA VAL A 798 -11.00 32.47 6.98
C VAL A 798 -12.42 31.96 7.22
N PHE A 799 -13.24 31.90 6.18
CA PHE A 799 -14.64 31.50 6.28
C PHE A 799 -14.80 30.03 6.65
N GLN A 800 -14.02 29.11 6.07
CA GLN A 800 -14.17 27.69 6.37
C GLN A 800 -13.81 27.34 7.81
N ILE A 801 -13.00 28.16 8.49
CA ILE A 801 -12.59 27.92 9.87
C ILE A 801 -13.41 28.75 10.86
N LEU A 802 -13.55 30.06 10.60
CA LEU A 802 -14.17 30.99 11.54
C LEU A 802 -15.67 31.13 11.36
N TYR A 803 -16.25 30.78 10.21
CA TYR A 803 -17.70 30.88 9.95
C TYR A 803 -18.37 29.52 9.75
N HIS A 804 -17.82 28.67 8.89
CA HIS A 804 -18.44 27.40 8.51
C HIS A 804 -18.56 26.41 9.68
N LEU A 805 -17.56 26.40 10.57
CA LEU A 805 -17.54 25.53 11.76
C LEU A 805 -18.35 26.10 12.94
N GLN A 806 -18.90 27.32 12.81
CA GLN A 806 -19.82 27.84 13.83
C GLN A 806 -21.11 27.01 13.82
N PRO A 807 -21.73 26.77 15.00
CA PRO A 807 -23.05 26.16 15.05
C PRO A 807 -24.08 26.94 14.22
N GLU A 808 -25.00 26.27 13.54
CA GLU A 808 -25.92 26.91 12.57
C GLU A 808 -26.75 28.06 13.17
N GLY A 809 -27.19 27.93 14.43
CA GLY A 809 -27.93 28.98 15.15
C GLY A 809 -27.04 30.10 15.72
N GLU A 810 -25.73 29.97 15.59
CA GLU A 810 -24.73 30.91 16.09
C GLU A 810 -24.01 31.66 14.97
N LYS A 811 -24.10 31.18 13.72
CA LYS A 811 -23.50 31.79 12.53
C LYS A 811 -23.64 33.32 12.51
N GLU A 812 -22.51 34.01 12.53
CA GLU A 812 -22.45 35.46 12.47
C GLU A 812 -21.68 35.95 11.23
N ALA A 813 -22.18 36.99 10.57
CA ALA A 813 -21.45 37.66 9.51
C ALA A 813 -20.26 38.46 10.11
N PRO A 814 -19.11 38.52 9.44
CA PRO A 814 -17.97 39.28 9.94
C PRO A 814 -18.18 40.78 9.78
N GLU A 815 -17.66 41.57 10.72
CA GLU A 815 -17.39 42.99 10.52
C GLU A 815 -16.08 43.14 9.75
N VAL A 816 -16.11 43.82 8.60
CA VAL A 816 -14.98 43.90 7.68
C VAL A 816 -14.33 45.29 7.70
N LYS A 817 -13.00 45.31 7.83
CA LYS A 817 -12.15 46.49 7.55
C LYS A 817 -11.10 46.10 6.52
N ALA A 818 -10.87 46.95 5.53
CA ALA A 818 -9.89 46.64 4.49
C ALA A 818 -9.07 47.86 4.07
N ALA A 819 -7.86 47.59 3.61
CA ALA A 819 -7.01 48.53 2.90
C ALA A 819 -6.76 47.99 1.48
N VAL A 820 -6.97 48.84 0.47
CA VAL A 820 -6.85 48.47 -0.94
C VAL A 820 -5.89 49.43 -1.63
N GLN A 821 -4.93 48.88 -2.37
CA GLN A 821 -4.11 49.60 -3.33
C GLN A 821 -4.64 49.33 -4.73
N LYS A 822 -4.79 50.38 -5.54
CA LYS A 822 -5.33 50.27 -6.88
C LYS A 822 -4.24 50.19 -7.92
N TYR A 823 -4.46 49.35 -8.94
CA TYR A 823 -3.74 49.41 -10.18
C TYR A 823 -4.16 50.66 -10.96
N HIS A 824 -3.38 51.10 -11.95
CA HIS A 824 -3.69 52.34 -12.68
C HIS A 824 -4.96 52.24 -13.54
N THR A 825 -5.44 51.03 -13.84
CA THR A 825 -6.76 50.81 -14.48
C THR A 825 -7.93 51.01 -13.51
N GLY A 826 -7.67 51.24 -12.22
CA GLY A 826 -8.67 51.54 -11.19
C GLY A 826 -9.14 50.33 -10.37
N ILE A 827 -8.69 49.12 -10.71
CA ILE A 827 -9.00 47.87 -10.02
C ILE A 827 -8.08 47.63 -8.82
N ASP A 828 -8.42 46.68 -7.95
CA ASP A 828 -7.60 46.33 -6.78
C ASP A 828 -6.38 45.50 -7.18
N GLU A 829 -5.21 46.00 -6.80
CA GLU A 829 -3.91 45.39 -7.07
C GLU A 829 -3.39 44.62 -5.85
N SER A 830 -3.60 45.19 -4.67
CA SER A 830 -3.27 44.59 -3.38
C SER A 830 -4.38 44.89 -2.37
N VAL A 831 -4.74 43.91 -1.58
CA VAL A 831 -5.81 44.01 -0.58
C VAL A 831 -5.37 43.33 0.72
N ALA A 832 -5.68 43.98 1.85
CA ALA A 832 -5.57 43.39 3.18
C ALA A 832 -6.88 43.60 3.93
N MET A 833 -7.49 42.50 4.39
CA MET A 833 -8.80 42.46 5.04
C MET A 833 -8.67 41.96 6.47
N LEU A 834 -9.37 42.61 7.39
CA LEU A 834 -9.57 42.21 8.77
C LEU A 834 -11.07 41.88 8.95
N LEU A 835 -11.37 40.62 9.24
CA LEU A 835 -12.73 40.10 9.41
C LEU A 835 -12.94 39.76 10.89
N SER A 836 -13.73 40.56 11.60
CA SER A 836 -13.98 40.33 13.04
C SER A 836 -15.32 39.61 13.23
N PHE A 837 -15.34 38.58 14.07
CA PHE A 837 -16.52 37.82 14.47
C PHE A 837 -16.75 38.09 15.98
N PRO A 838 -17.46 39.17 16.36
CA PRO A 838 -17.46 39.67 17.73
C PRO A 838 -18.17 38.76 18.72
N ARG A 839 -19.23 38.05 18.32
CA ARG A 839 -19.95 37.11 19.19
C ARG A 839 -19.05 35.94 19.60
N HIS A 840 -18.18 35.50 18.69
CA HIS A 840 -17.25 34.40 18.94
C HIS A 840 -15.87 34.88 19.42
N GLY A 841 -15.60 36.19 19.37
CA GLY A 841 -14.32 36.77 19.76
C GLY A 841 -13.15 36.31 18.87
N THR A 842 -13.39 36.07 17.59
CA THR A 842 -12.37 35.58 16.64
C THR A 842 -12.10 36.59 15.52
N VAL A 843 -10.91 36.53 14.93
CA VAL A 843 -10.46 37.47 13.90
C VAL A 843 -9.80 36.74 12.73
N GLY A 844 -10.28 36.98 11.52
CA GLY A 844 -9.65 36.59 10.28
C GLY A 844 -8.82 37.72 9.68
N VAL A 845 -7.66 37.38 9.10
CA VAL A 845 -6.83 38.28 8.32
C VAL A 845 -6.60 37.63 6.95
N ALA A 846 -7.11 38.25 5.89
CA ALA A 846 -6.98 37.74 4.53
C ALA A 846 -6.25 38.77 3.65
N THR A 847 -5.20 38.34 2.96
CA THR A 847 -4.39 39.21 2.10
C THR A 847 -4.22 38.62 0.71
N ALA A 848 -4.08 39.51 -0.29
CA ALA A 848 -3.73 39.13 -1.65
C ALA A 848 -3.06 40.31 -2.38
N SER A 849 -2.08 40.03 -3.21
CA SER A 849 -1.34 41.04 -3.99
C SER A 849 -0.85 40.50 -5.33
N LEU A 850 -0.81 41.37 -6.34
CA LEU A 850 -0.15 41.11 -7.62
C LEU A 850 1.33 41.54 -7.65
N ARG A 851 1.81 42.23 -6.60
CA ARG A 851 3.20 42.74 -6.51
C ARG A 851 4.14 41.81 -5.77
N VAL A 852 3.64 41.13 -4.75
CA VAL A 852 4.42 40.22 -3.91
C VAL A 852 3.93 38.79 -4.08
N ALA A 853 4.82 37.81 -3.90
CA ALA A 853 4.44 36.40 -3.84
C ALA A 853 4.32 35.96 -2.37
N THR A 854 3.36 35.08 -2.07
CA THR A 854 3.20 34.49 -0.74
C THR A 854 4.47 33.77 -0.27
N ASP A 855 5.14 33.06 -1.18
CA ASP A 855 6.42 32.38 -0.94
C ASP A 855 7.32 32.53 -2.18
N SER A 856 8.07 33.62 -2.27
CA SER A 856 8.86 33.98 -3.47
C SER A 856 10.10 33.11 -3.71
N GLY A 857 10.45 32.21 -2.78
CA GLY A 857 11.65 31.38 -2.87
C GLY A 857 11.45 29.91 -2.52
N GLU A 858 10.19 29.43 -2.49
CA GLU A 858 9.86 28.06 -2.06
C GLU A 858 10.46 27.73 -0.68
N THR A 859 10.48 28.73 0.19
CA THR A 859 11.13 28.69 1.51
C THR A 859 10.35 27.85 2.52
N GLY A 860 9.16 27.37 2.14
CA GLY A 860 8.28 26.59 3.00
C GLY A 860 7.43 27.46 3.91
N ASN A 861 7.31 28.77 3.61
CA ASN A 861 6.47 29.67 4.39
C ASN A 861 4.99 29.31 4.20
N PRO A 862 4.21 29.19 5.30
CA PRO A 862 2.83 28.79 5.20
C PRO A 862 1.97 29.92 4.61
N ALA A 863 1.13 29.55 3.65
CA ALA A 863 0.13 30.46 3.08
C ALA A 863 -1.03 30.71 4.05
N VAL A 864 -1.27 29.80 5.00
CA VAL A 864 -2.35 29.94 6.00
C VAL A 864 -1.84 29.55 7.38
N ARG A 865 -2.25 30.29 8.41
CA ARG A 865 -2.07 29.91 9.82
C ARG A 865 -3.40 29.97 10.55
N ILE A 866 -3.72 28.92 11.28
CA ILE A 866 -4.91 28.80 12.11
C ILE A 866 -4.43 28.67 13.55
N GLN A 867 -4.75 29.64 14.39
CA GLN A 867 -4.15 29.80 15.70
C GLN A 867 -5.20 29.72 16.79
N GLY A 868 -5.03 28.75 17.69
CA GLY A 868 -5.88 28.52 18.83
C GLY A 868 -5.14 28.58 20.16
N SER A 869 -5.89 28.40 21.25
CA SER A 869 -5.37 28.50 22.62
C SER A 869 -4.32 27.45 22.99
N GLN A 870 -4.22 26.37 22.23
CA GLN A 870 -3.31 25.24 22.51
C GLN A 870 -2.32 24.96 21.37
N GLY A 871 -2.30 25.79 20.33
CA GLY A 871 -1.29 25.71 19.27
C GLY A 871 -1.77 26.30 17.94
N GLU A 872 -1.00 26.06 16.88
CA GLU A 872 -1.38 26.46 15.53
C GLU A 872 -1.24 25.35 14.47
N ILE A 873 -2.03 25.50 13.39
CA ILE A 873 -1.91 24.74 12.14
C ILE A 873 -1.42 25.70 11.04
N GLN A 874 -0.33 25.33 10.37
CA GLN A 874 0.29 26.04 9.25
C GLN A 874 0.03 25.27 7.95
N VAL A 875 -0.65 25.85 6.98
CA VAL A 875 -0.94 25.22 5.68
C VAL A 875 0.06 25.72 4.64
N ALA A 876 0.65 24.79 3.89
CA ALA A 876 1.65 25.10 2.89
C ALA A 876 1.07 25.88 1.69
N HIS A 877 1.93 26.66 1.03
CA HIS A 877 1.62 27.31 -0.23
C HIS A 877 1.48 26.28 -1.38
N PRO A 878 0.56 26.47 -2.35
CA PRO A 878 -0.41 27.56 -2.45
C PRO A 878 -1.73 27.27 -1.72
N ALA A 879 -2.34 28.31 -1.14
CA ALA A 879 -3.59 28.21 -0.38
C ALA A 879 -4.79 27.61 -1.15
N TYR A 880 -4.76 27.64 -2.49
CA TYR A 880 -5.82 27.08 -3.32
C TYR A 880 -5.70 25.57 -3.60
N LYS A 881 -4.48 25.01 -3.51
CA LYS A 881 -4.16 23.60 -3.73
C LYS A 881 -3.02 23.19 -2.78
N PRO A 882 -3.25 23.23 -1.46
CA PRO A 882 -2.22 22.83 -0.51
C PRO A 882 -1.97 21.32 -0.61
N ALA A 883 -0.71 20.92 -0.55
CA ALA A 883 -0.30 19.52 -0.51
C ALA A 883 0.18 19.08 0.86
N SER A 884 0.38 20.01 1.81
CA SER A 884 0.81 19.69 3.16
C SER A 884 0.41 20.75 4.18
N PHE A 885 0.45 20.37 5.46
CA PHE A 885 0.31 21.27 6.60
C PHE A 885 1.17 20.80 7.78
N LYS A 886 1.41 21.68 8.75
CA LYS A 886 2.19 21.44 9.97
C LYS A 886 1.41 21.89 11.20
N GLY A 887 1.49 21.18 12.33
CA GLY A 887 0.83 21.56 13.59
C GLY A 887 1.81 21.68 14.76
N GLU A 888 1.55 22.50 15.78
CA GLU A 888 2.45 22.55 16.96
C GLU A 888 2.38 21.30 17.86
N SER A 889 1.28 20.53 17.79
CA SER A 889 1.18 19.19 18.36
C SER A 889 1.74 18.10 17.43
N VAL A 890 2.19 18.47 16.23
CA VAL A 890 2.64 17.59 15.14
C VAL A 890 3.92 18.19 14.54
N GLU A 891 5.08 17.97 15.16
CA GLU A 891 6.38 18.45 14.63
C GLU A 891 6.68 17.97 13.19
N GLU A 892 5.88 17.03 12.68
CA GLU A 892 5.94 16.41 11.36
C GLU A 892 5.11 17.17 10.32
N VAL A 893 5.67 17.36 9.12
CA VAL A 893 4.94 17.87 7.95
C VAL A 893 4.01 16.75 7.47
N VAL A 894 2.70 16.98 7.50
CA VAL A 894 1.73 16.01 6.99
C VAL A 894 1.56 16.24 5.51
N GLU A 895 2.12 15.34 4.69
CA GLU A 895 1.93 15.34 3.25
C GLU A 895 0.60 14.68 2.86
N CYS A 896 -0.16 15.36 2.02
CA CYS A 896 -1.45 14.96 1.47
C CYS A 896 -1.44 15.16 -0.06
N PRO A 897 -0.59 14.42 -0.81
CA PRO A 897 -0.52 14.57 -2.26
C PRO A 897 -1.86 14.21 -2.91
N GLN A 898 -2.20 14.90 -4.01
CA GLN A 898 -3.39 14.57 -4.77
C GLN A 898 -3.21 13.25 -5.52
N PRO A 899 -4.22 12.36 -5.53
CA PRO A 899 -4.20 11.17 -6.37
C PRO A 899 -3.99 11.52 -7.84
N GLN A 900 -3.11 10.79 -8.51
CA GLN A 900 -2.88 10.91 -9.95
C GLN A 900 -3.34 9.65 -10.65
N ASP A 901 -3.97 9.84 -11.81
CA ASP A 901 -4.26 8.78 -12.75
C ASP A 901 -2.93 8.23 -13.29
N TRP A 902 -2.66 6.96 -13.00
CA TRP A 902 -1.40 6.32 -13.32
C TRP A 902 -1.24 6.03 -14.82
N GLU A 903 -2.34 5.95 -15.58
CA GLU A 903 -2.31 5.80 -17.04
C GLU A 903 -2.08 7.14 -17.74
N ARG A 904 -2.72 8.21 -17.22
CA ARG A 904 -2.77 9.52 -17.89
C ARG A 904 -1.79 10.55 -17.33
N GLY A 905 -1.21 10.32 -16.16
CA GLY A 905 -0.22 11.18 -15.52
C GLY A 905 -0.79 12.52 -15.02
N TRP A 906 -2.09 12.59 -14.73
CA TRP A 906 -2.74 13.79 -14.21
C TRP A 906 -3.75 13.48 -13.10
N GLY A 907 -4.06 14.49 -12.28
CA GLY A 907 -5.00 14.40 -11.17
C GLY A 907 -4.79 15.59 -10.23
N ASN A 908 -5.59 16.63 -10.40
CA ASN A 908 -5.34 17.94 -9.81
C ASN A 908 -6.14 18.19 -8.53
N GLY A 909 -7.24 17.46 -8.34
CA GLY A 909 -8.14 17.53 -7.19
C GLY A 909 -9.51 18.13 -7.48
N THR A 910 -9.77 18.61 -8.70
CA THR A 910 -11.12 19.12 -9.08
C THR A 910 -12.14 17.99 -9.21
N PHE A 911 -11.69 16.73 -9.27
CA PHE A 911 -12.62 15.60 -9.24
C PHE A 911 -13.40 15.50 -7.92
N TRP A 912 -12.89 15.99 -6.79
CA TRP A 912 -13.63 15.89 -5.51
C TRP A 912 -14.84 16.84 -5.47
N GLU A 913 -14.73 18.03 -6.06
CA GLU A 913 -15.88 18.95 -6.21
C GLU A 913 -16.88 18.43 -7.26
N ALA A 914 -16.37 17.79 -8.32
CA ALA A 914 -17.22 17.12 -9.30
C ALA A 914 -18.00 15.98 -8.64
N ASP A 915 -17.33 15.13 -7.85
CA ASP A 915 -17.95 14.01 -7.15
C ASP A 915 -19.08 14.47 -6.22
N GLU A 916 -18.85 15.55 -5.44
CA GLU A 916 -19.90 16.12 -4.58
C GLU A 916 -21.08 16.63 -5.41
N SER A 917 -20.82 17.29 -6.55
CA SER A 917 -21.87 17.76 -7.45
C SER A 917 -22.77 16.62 -7.92
N VAL A 918 -22.16 15.51 -8.35
CA VAL A 918 -22.91 14.33 -8.80
C VAL A 918 -23.72 13.71 -7.67
N ARG A 919 -23.12 13.58 -6.47
CA ARG A 919 -23.83 13.02 -5.30
C ARG A 919 -24.99 13.91 -4.88
N CYS A 920 -24.81 15.24 -4.87
CA CYS A 920 -25.91 16.16 -4.60
C CYS A 920 -27.06 15.97 -5.58
N ILE A 921 -26.79 15.93 -6.89
CA ILE A 921 -27.81 15.76 -7.93
C ILE A 921 -28.51 14.40 -7.80
N ARG A 922 -27.73 13.31 -7.65
CA ARG A 922 -28.26 11.96 -7.43
C ARG A 922 -29.20 11.92 -6.23
N ASP A 923 -28.83 12.58 -5.15
CA ASP A 923 -29.56 12.59 -3.88
C ASP A 923 -30.67 13.66 -3.83
N GLY A 924 -30.92 14.38 -4.93
CA GLY A 924 -31.94 15.43 -5.03
C GLY A 924 -31.63 16.69 -4.20
N ARG A 925 -30.38 16.87 -3.78
CA ARG A 925 -29.90 18.07 -3.06
C ARG A 925 -29.67 19.21 -4.04
N LEU A 926 -30.18 20.41 -3.71
CA LEU A 926 -30.02 21.60 -4.56
C LEU A 926 -28.65 22.28 -4.40
N GLY A 927 -27.88 21.95 -3.37
CA GLY A 927 -26.54 22.49 -3.14
C GLY A 927 -25.72 21.55 -2.25
N SER A 928 -24.44 21.84 -2.07
CA SER A 928 -23.55 21.07 -1.19
C SER A 928 -23.63 21.59 0.25
N GLY A 929 -23.50 20.68 1.22
CA GLY A 929 -23.27 21.03 2.62
C GLY A 929 -21.85 21.53 2.89
N ILE A 930 -20.89 21.18 2.01
CA ILE A 930 -19.48 21.61 2.10
C ILE A 930 -19.32 23.04 1.55
N MET A 931 -20.10 23.40 0.53
CA MET A 931 -20.17 24.75 -0.02
C MET A 931 -21.60 25.32 0.04
N PRO A 932 -22.06 25.79 1.22
CA PRO A 932 -23.42 26.31 1.38
C PRO A 932 -23.63 27.62 0.63
N TRP A 933 -24.80 27.78 0.00
CA TRP A 933 -25.17 29.01 -0.72
C TRP A 933 -25.11 30.28 0.13
N ALA A 934 -25.52 30.19 1.39
CA ALA A 934 -25.47 31.33 2.32
C ALA A 934 -24.03 31.83 2.51
N GLU A 935 -23.07 30.90 2.50
CA GLU A 935 -21.66 31.24 2.63
C GLU A 935 -21.08 31.85 1.36
N SER A 936 -21.38 31.29 0.17
CA SER A 936 -21.01 31.92 -1.11
C SER A 936 -21.54 33.35 -1.22
N VAL A 937 -22.80 33.58 -0.83
CA VAL A 937 -23.40 34.92 -0.83
C VAL A 937 -22.67 35.83 0.16
N LEU A 938 -22.39 35.37 1.38
CA LEU A 938 -21.71 36.17 2.39
C LEU A 938 -20.26 36.50 2.02
N VAL A 939 -19.54 35.59 1.37
CA VAL A 939 -18.21 35.83 0.81
C VAL A 939 -18.29 36.89 -0.29
N MET A 940 -19.30 36.82 -1.16
CA MET A 940 -19.54 37.87 -2.17
C MET A 940 -19.90 39.22 -1.53
N GLU A 941 -20.73 39.26 -0.49
CA GLU A 941 -21.06 40.48 0.28
C GLU A 941 -19.80 41.09 0.89
N THR A 942 -18.93 40.25 1.46
CA THR A 942 -17.63 40.67 2.00
C THR A 942 -16.75 41.30 0.92
N MET A 943 -16.67 40.70 -0.27
CA MET A 943 -15.89 41.26 -1.38
C MET A 943 -16.51 42.55 -1.93
N ASP A 944 -17.84 42.62 -2.05
CA ASP A 944 -18.58 43.82 -2.48
C ASP A 944 -18.32 45.00 -1.52
N ASP A 945 -18.37 44.76 -0.21
CA ASP A 945 -18.11 45.78 0.82
C ASP A 945 -16.67 46.32 0.73
N VAL A 946 -15.69 45.45 0.48
CA VAL A 946 -14.28 45.84 0.33
C VAL A 946 -14.07 46.67 -0.94
N LEU A 947 -14.62 46.23 -2.08
CA LEU A 947 -14.50 46.93 -3.36
C LEU A 947 -15.25 48.27 -3.34
N GLY A 948 -16.48 48.27 -2.82
CA GLY A 948 -17.30 49.46 -2.66
C GLY A 948 -16.66 50.48 -1.70
N GLY A 949 -16.11 50.01 -0.57
CA GLY A 949 -15.36 50.85 0.36
C GLY A 949 -14.10 51.47 -0.24
N ALA A 950 -13.48 50.80 -1.22
CA ALA A 950 -12.37 51.33 -2.01
C ALA A 950 -12.81 52.20 -3.20
N GLY A 951 -14.12 52.32 -3.46
CA GLY A 951 -14.66 53.02 -4.63
C GLY A 951 -14.25 52.36 -5.96
N ILE A 952 -14.21 51.04 -6.01
CA ILE A 952 -13.98 50.26 -7.22
C ILE A 952 -15.35 49.87 -7.77
N VAL A 953 -15.61 50.23 -9.03
CA VAL A 953 -16.88 49.98 -9.71
C VAL A 953 -16.57 49.35 -11.06
N TYR A 954 -17.26 48.25 -11.35
CA TYR A 954 -17.16 47.55 -12.63
C TYR A 954 -18.26 48.01 -13.60
N PRO A 955 -18.02 47.94 -14.92
CA PRO A 955 -19.02 48.30 -15.93
C PRO A 955 -20.36 47.59 -15.73
N ASP A 956 -21.47 48.31 -15.97
CA ASP A 956 -22.84 47.79 -15.76
C ASP A 956 -23.11 46.48 -16.49
N VAL A 957 -22.52 46.30 -17.68
CA VAL A 957 -22.70 45.08 -18.49
C VAL A 957 -22.24 43.80 -17.76
N ILE A 958 -21.25 43.90 -16.85
CA ILE A 958 -20.75 42.76 -16.06
C ILE A 958 -21.19 42.77 -14.60
N SER A 959 -21.66 43.91 -14.07
CA SER A 959 -22.08 44.06 -12.66
C SER A 959 -23.60 44.02 -12.46
N SER A 960 -24.39 44.19 -13.53
CA SER A 960 -25.85 44.06 -13.50
C SER A 960 -26.29 42.66 -13.08
N HIS A 961 -27.34 42.60 -12.27
CA HIS A 961 -28.01 41.36 -11.85
C HIS A 961 -29.28 41.07 -12.69
N GLU A 962 -29.46 41.79 -13.79
CA GLU A 962 -30.52 41.49 -14.77
C GLU A 962 -30.00 40.48 -15.79
N PHE A 963 -30.70 39.34 -15.92
CA PHE A 963 -30.36 38.34 -16.92
C PHE A 963 -30.80 38.78 -18.32
N ASP A 964 -29.87 38.80 -19.27
CA ASP A 964 -30.12 39.02 -20.69
C ASP A 964 -29.58 37.82 -21.51
N PRO A 965 -30.46 36.99 -22.10
CA PRO A 965 -30.03 35.86 -22.92
C PRO A 965 -29.22 36.28 -24.16
N TYR A 966 -29.35 37.53 -24.61
CA TYR A 966 -28.61 38.08 -25.76
C TYR A 966 -27.38 38.89 -25.35
N SER A 967 -27.03 38.90 -24.06
CA SER A 967 -25.85 39.59 -23.56
C SER A 967 -24.59 39.21 -24.37
N PRO A 968 -23.68 40.17 -24.65
CA PRO A 968 -22.37 39.85 -25.24
C PRO A 968 -21.60 38.81 -24.41
N LEU A 969 -21.86 38.75 -23.10
CA LEU A 969 -21.26 37.78 -22.18
C LEU A 969 -21.74 36.32 -22.42
N ASN A 970 -22.91 36.14 -23.04
CA ASN A 970 -23.44 34.82 -23.44
C ASN A 970 -23.06 34.45 -24.89
N THR A 971 -22.92 35.46 -25.76
CA THR A 971 -22.73 35.26 -27.20
C THR A 971 -21.27 35.36 -27.64
N GLY A 972 -20.37 35.85 -26.80
CA GLY A 972 -18.94 35.98 -27.11
C GLY A 972 -18.62 37.03 -28.18
N ASN A 973 -19.54 37.96 -28.41
CA ASN A 973 -19.46 39.03 -29.41
C ASN A 973 -19.18 40.39 -28.76
#